data_AF-A0A7Y8TIF8-F1
#
_entry.id   AF-A0A7Y8TIF8-F1
#
_cell.length_a   1.000
_cell.length_b   1.000
_cell.length_c   1.000
_cell.angle_alpha   90.00
_cell.angle_beta   90.00
_cell.angle_gamma   90.00
#
_symmetry.space_group_name_H-M   'P 1'
#
loop_
_entity.id
_entity.type
_entity.pdbx_description
1 polymer ?
#
loop_
_entity_poly.entity_id
_entity_poly.type
_entity_poly.pdbx_seq_one_letter_code
_entity_poly.pdbx_strand_id
1 'polypeptide(L)'
;MENNLVVITSEAQQKQIKITGTVTDSDNGETLIGVTIVVDGTKQATVTDANGKFSLNITNPNAVLRITYLGYLTQKIALAGQSRIDIKLVRDVKNLDEVVVIGYGTQKKANVTSSVATFKNKNLDERAITRVDQALVGQMAGINVKQTTGVPGKAFSIQVRGTGSISAGNEPLYVIDGFPLSTASTNGAGNFATGNPLDNINPNDIESIQVLKDAAAAAIYGSRASNGVVLITTKRGQMGKPKITYNTYMGINQASRKVNMLDGQGWINRATEIINGQYLATYGAKGAKVTDDAAARTAIVGSFNVNYFLDPRWSQAGHPGLDFINWQDQIFRTGVMQNHELTASGGNDVVTYFVSGNFSDQDGFVKDMGYTTYSARANVEVKATNHFKMGINIAPTYSIIEDPGVEGKDNIYHQALSMSPVQESTAGAYANSFNNGQYAWSNTTNSVLAKLQNIVGETKRYRTLATLYGEYELMKGLSFRSSINLDNTDNNSRSYVPYTVSSTLLSRTFDPAAKALTSNTTGSFNTYKRQTFVNENTLSYNTSFDKIHNLNVLLGQSYNYDRTDNSSLASSGGYTSSVIQTLNAASAVTGSSSSTQNVLLSYFSRVQYSYNDKYLLSASLREDGSSRFGANSKYGIFPSASIGWNIIKEDFMRKIHVISDLKIRGSYGANGTNNLGSDYAPIPTLVSSGYAFGTTLAAVIGQSPSKIANPDLQWERSVTYDLGLDFGLFDNRLTGSFDYYNKLNTQLLLNVQVPEVTGFSTYLNNTGSVRNIGEELELTSHNFVGKFQWNTSVTISHNTNKVVALGPGQTQILIPSSFDISNFILRVGQPVNSIFVIRQNGCLTQADITNKVAMYGTETVGDPKYQDISGPKGVPDGVIDANDRQIVGHPNPDYTWGITNTFKYKGFDLSILIQGQNGGSIYSLLGRALTRTGQGFTDNAPSFYLDRWESANQPGAGRVSKVYSTFGRIVNTDWLYSSNYVRIRDITIGYNLGSLIKKNIIQGARIYVTAENFFGRDYYYGGANPDATNTDLSGNANYLAPGDYGGLPLAKSLIVGLNITF
;
A
#
# COMPACT_ATOMS: atom_id res chain seq x y z
N MET A 1 -3.55 -89.14 -22.16
CA MET A 1 -3.42 -88.66 -23.56
C MET A 1 -4.12 -87.32 -23.63
N GLU A 2 -3.37 -86.24 -23.45
CA GLU A 2 -3.84 -84.86 -23.63
C GLU A 2 -3.41 -84.39 -25.02
N ASN A 3 -4.36 -83.95 -25.83
CA ASN A 3 -4.11 -83.38 -27.15
C ASN A 3 -4.10 -81.86 -27.07
N ASN A 4 -2.92 -81.27 -27.25
CA ASN A 4 -2.69 -79.84 -27.40
C ASN A 4 -3.23 -79.32 -28.75
N LEU A 5 -4.19 -78.41 -28.70
CA LEU A 5 -4.60 -77.57 -29.84
C LEU A 5 -3.88 -76.22 -29.71
N VAL A 6 -2.94 -75.97 -30.62
CA VAL A 6 -2.23 -74.70 -30.79
C VAL A 6 -3.04 -73.82 -31.74
N VAL A 7 -3.49 -72.65 -31.27
CA VAL A 7 -4.09 -71.61 -32.10
C VAL A 7 -2.97 -70.62 -32.50
N ILE A 8 -2.71 -70.50 -33.80
CA ILE A 8 -1.78 -69.51 -34.35
C ILE A 8 -2.60 -68.28 -34.79
N THR A 9 -2.49 -67.18 -34.05
CA THR A 9 -2.96 -65.86 -34.50
C THR A 9 -1.85 -65.16 -35.27
N SER A 10 -2.08 -64.85 -36.55
CA SER A 10 -1.18 -64.03 -37.35
C SER A 10 -1.28 -62.55 -36.92
N GLU A 11 -0.22 -62.00 -36.34
CA GLU A 11 -0.08 -60.55 -36.18
C GLU A 11 0.17 -59.91 -37.56
N ALA A 12 -0.83 -59.21 -38.09
CA ALA A 12 -0.64 -58.34 -39.24
C ALA A 12 0.20 -57.12 -38.80
N GLN A 13 1.49 -57.12 -39.17
CA GLN A 13 2.40 -56.01 -38.96
C GLN A 13 1.90 -54.77 -39.75
N GLN A 14 1.25 -53.83 -39.07
CA GLN A 14 0.82 -52.56 -39.68
C GLN A 14 2.05 -51.81 -40.21
N LYS A 15 2.09 -51.65 -41.54
CA LYS A 15 3.17 -50.96 -42.25
C LYS A 15 3.22 -49.50 -41.81
N GLN A 16 4.20 -49.13 -40.99
CA GLN A 16 4.42 -47.75 -40.57
C GLN A 16 4.96 -46.92 -41.75
N ILE A 17 4.38 -45.75 -41.96
CA ILE A 17 4.76 -44.79 -42.99
C ILE A 17 5.55 -43.67 -42.32
N LYS A 18 6.77 -43.42 -42.79
CA LYS A 18 7.63 -42.35 -42.29
C LYS A 18 7.30 -41.03 -43.00
N ILE A 19 6.79 -40.07 -42.25
CA ILE A 19 6.53 -38.69 -42.69
C ILE A 19 7.72 -37.83 -42.34
N THR A 20 8.17 -37.00 -43.27
CA THR A 20 9.28 -36.05 -43.06
C THR A 20 8.89 -34.64 -43.51
N GLY A 21 9.54 -33.61 -42.99
CA GLY A 21 9.19 -32.25 -43.36
C GLY A 21 10.03 -31.19 -42.68
N THR A 22 9.86 -29.93 -43.09
CA THR A 22 10.50 -28.76 -42.48
C THR A 22 9.44 -27.76 -42.04
N VAL A 23 9.58 -27.16 -40.86
CA VAL A 23 8.70 -26.10 -40.39
C VAL A 23 9.42 -24.75 -40.46
N THR A 24 8.77 -23.75 -41.05
CA THR A 24 9.28 -22.40 -41.27
C THR A 24 8.28 -21.34 -40.85
N ASP A 25 8.75 -20.15 -40.48
CA ASP A 25 7.94 -18.96 -40.22
C ASP A 25 7.40 -18.40 -41.56
N SER A 26 6.10 -18.05 -41.60
CA SER A 26 5.45 -17.56 -42.82
C SER A 26 5.96 -16.21 -43.30
N ASP A 27 6.42 -15.35 -42.39
CA ASP A 27 6.69 -13.93 -42.63
C ASP A 27 8.17 -13.71 -42.98
N ASN A 28 9.07 -14.39 -42.27
CA ASN A 28 10.52 -14.23 -42.47
C ASN A 28 11.22 -15.46 -43.09
N GLY A 29 10.52 -16.58 -43.27
CA GLY A 29 11.05 -17.80 -43.88
C GLY A 29 12.11 -18.53 -43.05
N GLU A 30 12.35 -18.13 -41.80
CA GLU A 30 13.31 -18.79 -40.91
C GLU A 30 12.80 -20.18 -40.48
N THR A 31 13.71 -21.14 -40.32
CA THR A 31 13.38 -22.49 -39.84
C THR A 31 13.08 -22.48 -38.34
N LEU A 32 12.01 -23.20 -37.95
CA LEU A 32 11.48 -23.17 -36.58
C LEU A 32 11.90 -24.42 -35.80
N ILE A 33 12.74 -24.22 -34.78
CA ILE A 33 13.22 -25.26 -33.87
C ILE A 33 12.23 -25.53 -32.72
N GLY A 34 12.00 -26.81 -32.37
CA GLY A 34 11.17 -27.19 -31.23
C GLY A 34 9.66 -27.10 -31.46
N VAL A 35 9.20 -27.04 -32.70
CA VAL A 35 7.79 -27.11 -33.06
C VAL A 35 7.25 -28.50 -32.74
N THR A 36 6.13 -28.59 -32.03
CA THR A 36 5.50 -29.86 -31.68
C THR A 36 4.53 -30.28 -32.77
N ILE A 37 4.68 -31.48 -33.30
CA ILE A 37 3.83 -32.06 -34.35
C ILE A 37 3.21 -33.34 -33.79
N VAL A 38 1.88 -33.37 -33.70
CA VAL A 38 1.11 -34.50 -33.13
C VAL A 38 0.11 -34.99 -34.15
N VAL A 39 -0.07 -36.31 -34.28
CA VAL A 39 -1.20 -36.87 -35.03
C VAL A 39 -2.48 -36.71 -34.22
N ASP A 40 -3.44 -35.94 -34.74
CA ASP A 40 -4.67 -35.58 -34.04
C ASP A 40 -5.46 -36.85 -33.65
N GLY A 41 -5.86 -36.95 -32.38
CA GLY A 41 -6.53 -38.12 -31.81
C GLY A 41 -5.62 -39.27 -31.37
N THR A 42 -4.28 -39.16 -31.46
CA THR A 42 -3.34 -40.21 -31.02
C THR A 42 -2.25 -39.67 -30.08
N LYS A 43 -1.44 -40.58 -29.51
CA LYS A 43 -0.23 -40.23 -28.72
C LYS A 43 1.05 -40.08 -29.57
N GLN A 44 0.98 -40.26 -30.90
CA GLN A 44 2.14 -40.16 -31.79
C GLN A 44 2.50 -38.69 -32.01
N ALA A 45 3.71 -38.30 -31.60
CA ALA A 45 4.20 -36.93 -31.71
C ALA A 45 5.72 -36.88 -31.97
N THR A 46 6.18 -35.79 -32.57
CA THR A 46 7.60 -35.49 -32.77
C THR A 46 7.84 -33.99 -32.57
N VAL A 47 9.10 -33.58 -32.52
CA VAL A 47 9.50 -32.17 -32.45
C VAL A 47 10.51 -31.85 -33.55
N THR A 48 10.52 -30.61 -34.05
CA THR A 48 11.51 -30.19 -35.04
C THR A 48 12.92 -30.05 -34.44
N ASP A 49 13.92 -30.41 -35.23
CA ASP A 49 15.35 -30.28 -34.90
C ASP A 49 15.88 -28.85 -35.07
N ALA A 50 17.20 -28.66 -34.89
CA ALA A 50 17.86 -27.36 -35.00
C ALA A 50 17.79 -26.71 -36.39
N ASN A 51 17.49 -27.49 -37.43
CA ASN A 51 17.30 -27.01 -38.80
C ASN A 51 15.81 -26.91 -39.17
N GLY A 52 14.90 -27.05 -38.20
CA GLY A 52 13.46 -27.04 -38.39
C GLY A 52 12.89 -28.30 -39.03
N LYS A 53 13.66 -29.39 -39.16
CA LYS A 53 13.22 -30.64 -39.79
C LYS A 53 12.58 -31.57 -38.77
N PHE A 54 11.61 -32.36 -39.21
CA PHE A 54 10.97 -33.39 -38.39
C PHE A 54 10.84 -34.73 -39.14
N SER A 55 10.73 -35.80 -38.38
CA SER A 55 10.38 -37.13 -38.86
C SER A 55 9.40 -37.79 -37.90
N LEU A 56 8.34 -38.39 -38.41
CA LEU A 56 7.27 -39.02 -37.63
C LEU A 56 6.78 -40.30 -38.33
N ASN A 57 6.76 -41.42 -37.62
CA ASN A 57 6.20 -42.67 -38.14
C ASN A 57 4.72 -42.77 -37.76
N ILE A 58 3.85 -42.96 -38.75
CA ILE A 58 2.40 -43.04 -38.56
C ILE A 58 1.82 -44.28 -39.23
N THR A 59 0.66 -44.73 -38.77
CA THR A 59 -0.06 -45.90 -39.31
C THR A 59 -1.20 -45.55 -40.26
N ASN A 60 -1.70 -44.30 -40.24
CA ASN A 60 -2.76 -43.84 -41.13
C ASN A 60 -2.24 -42.76 -42.12
N PRO A 61 -2.14 -43.03 -43.43
CA PRO A 61 -1.67 -42.07 -44.43
C PRO A 61 -2.57 -40.82 -44.60
N ASN A 62 -3.82 -40.86 -44.11
CA ASN A 62 -4.76 -39.74 -44.15
C ASN A 62 -4.89 -39.03 -42.79
N ALA A 63 -3.94 -39.23 -41.88
CA ALA A 63 -3.94 -38.58 -40.58
C ALA A 63 -3.85 -37.04 -40.70
N VAL A 64 -4.45 -36.34 -39.75
CA VAL A 64 -4.33 -34.89 -39.59
C VAL A 64 -3.22 -34.61 -38.59
N LEU A 65 -2.22 -33.84 -39.00
CA LEU A 65 -1.18 -33.33 -38.11
C LEU A 65 -1.68 -32.05 -37.44
N ARG A 66 -1.60 -31.99 -36.13
CA ARG A 66 -1.79 -30.78 -35.33
C ARG A 66 -0.42 -30.25 -34.95
N ILE A 67 -0.09 -29.06 -35.44
CA ILE A 67 1.19 -28.40 -35.23
C ILE A 67 1.00 -27.27 -34.23
N THR A 68 1.76 -27.31 -33.13
CA THR A 68 1.73 -26.29 -32.08
C THR A 68 3.12 -25.73 -31.84
N TYR A 69 3.20 -24.40 -31.78
CA TYR A 69 4.43 -23.70 -31.45
C TYR A 69 4.10 -22.40 -30.72
N LEU A 70 4.89 -22.07 -29.70
CA LEU A 70 4.63 -20.91 -28.85
C LEU A 70 4.77 -19.61 -29.67
N GLY A 71 3.71 -18.80 -29.70
CA GLY A 71 3.67 -17.55 -30.47
C GLY A 71 3.18 -17.69 -31.93
N TYR A 72 2.68 -18.87 -32.32
CA TYR A 72 2.16 -19.16 -33.66
C TYR A 72 0.78 -19.80 -33.59
N LEU A 73 -0.03 -19.58 -34.62
CA LEU A 73 -1.36 -20.17 -34.72
C LEU A 73 -1.25 -21.70 -34.79
N THR A 74 -2.07 -22.40 -34.01
CA THR A 74 -2.18 -23.87 -34.11
C THR A 74 -2.76 -24.22 -35.47
N GLN A 75 -2.00 -24.93 -36.30
CA GLN A 75 -2.45 -25.37 -37.62
C GLN A 75 -2.78 -26.86 -37.61
N LYS A 76 -3.90 -27.22 -38.23
CA LYS A 76 -4.24 -28.62 -38.54
C LYS A 76 -4.02 -28.84 -40.02
N ILE A 77 -3.18 -29.82 -40.37
CA ILE A 77 -2.82 -30.12 -41.75
C ILE A 77 -3.11 -31.59 -42.03
N ALA A 78 -4.01 -31.86 -42.97
CA ALA A 78 -4.29 -33.23 -43.41
C ALA A 78 -3.14 -33.73 -44.30
N LEU A 79 -2.62 -34.93 -44.02
CA LEU A 79 -1.54 -35.52 -44.80
C LEU A 79 -1.99 -35.95 -46.19
N ALA A 80 -3.25 -36.35 -46.35
CA ALA A 80 -3.85 -36.76 -47.63
C ALA A 80 -2.94 -37.71 -48.46
N GLY A 81 -2.24 -38.64 -47.80
CA GLY A 81 -1.33 -39.60 -48.43
C GLY A 81 0.10 -39.12 -48.71
N GLN A 82 0.46 -37.88 -48.37
CA GLN A 82 1.81 -37.34 -48.58
C GLN A 82 2.81 -37.85 -47.53
N SER A 83 3.99 -38.30 -47.98
CA SER A 83 5.10 -38.75 -47.11
C SER A 83 6.10 -37.64 -46.78
N ARG A 84 6.01 -36.49 -47.46
CA ARG A 84 6.78 -35.28 -47.17
C ARG A 84 5.90 -34.05 -47.17
N ILE A 85 6.04 -33.20 -46.15
CA ILE A 85 5.25 -31.96 -46.02
C ILE A 85 6.07 -30.82 -45.40
N ASP A 86 6.19 -29.69 -46.10
CA ASP A 86 6.83 -28.49 -45.57
C ASP A 86 5.75 -27.53 -45.05
N ILE A 87 5.91 -27.07 -43.80
CA ILE A 87 4.86 -26.40 -43.02
C ILE A 87 5.28 -24.95 -42.79
N LYS A 88 4.39 -24.00 -43.12
CA LYS A 88 4.59 -22.57 -42.85
C LYS A 88 3.67 -22.15 -41.70
N LEU A 89 4.26 -21.92 -40.53
CA LEU A 89 3.52 -21.45 -39.37
C LEU A 89 3.37 -19.94 -39.44
N VAL A 90 2.13 -19.48 -39.29
CA VAL A 90 1.79 -18.07 -39.21
C VAL A 90 1.89 -17.61 -37.77
N ARG A 91 2.60 -16.50 -37.54
CA ARG A 91 2.69 -15.89 -36.20
C ARG A 91 1.29 -15.57 -35.70
N ASP A 92 1.08 -15.84 -34.42
CA ASP A 92 -0.16 -15.46 -33.77
C ASP A 92 -0.11 -13.97 -33.44
N VAL A 93 -0.34 -13.12 -34.46
CA VAL A 93 -0.47 -11.66 -34.32
C VAL A 93 -1.93 -11.28 -33.97
N LYS A 94 -2.83 -12.26 -33.88
CA LYS A 94 -4.16 -12.03 -33.33
C LYS A 94 -4.01 -11.88 -31.82
N ASN A 95 -4.51 -10.77 -31.30
CA ASN A 95 -4.89 -10.69 -29.90
C ASN A 95 -5.72 -11.95 -29.60
N LEU A 96 -5.18 -12.85 -28.79
CA LEU A 96 -5.98 -13.79 -28.01
C LEU A 96 -7.18 -13.00 -27.49
N ASP A 97 -8.39 -13.56 -27.58
CA ASP A 97 -9.60 -13.03 -26.98
C ASP A 97 -9.32 -12.78 -25.49
N GLU A 98 -8.72 -11.63 -25.17
CA GLU A 98 -8.20 -11.36 -23.84
C GLU A 98 -9.43 -11.19 -22.98
N VAL A 99 -9.60 -12.13 -22.06
CA VAL A 99 -10.76 -12.14 -21.19
C VAL A 99 -10.42 -11.39 -19.92
N VAL A 100 -11.27 -10.43 -19.57
CA VAL A 100 -11.23 -9.64 -18.34
C VAL A 100 -12.37 -10.13 -17.43
N VAL A 101 -12.12 -10.20 -16.13
CA VAL A 101 -13.12 -10.58 -15.14
C VAL A 101 -13.86 -9.32 -14.71
N ILE A 102 -15.17 -9.27 -14.91
CA ILE A 102 -16.00 -8.12 -14.53
C ILE A 102 -17.09 -8.63 -13.61
N GLY A 103 -16.87 -8.46 -12.31
CA GLY A 103 -17.81 -8.95 -11.30
C GLY A 103 -17.88 -10.48 -11.30
N TYR A 104 -19.09 -11.00 -11.46
CA TYR A 104 -19.41 -12.42 -11.51
C TYR A 104 -19.30 -13.06 -12.90
N GLY A 105 -18.73 -12.37 -13.88
CA GLY A 105 -18.62 -12.87 -15.25
C GLY A 105 -17.32 -12.47 -15.92
N THR A 106 -17.11 -12.99 -17.12
CA THR A 106 -15.92 -12.73 -17.91
C THR A 106 -16.31 -12.15 -19.27
N GLN A 107 -15.53 -11.20 -19.78
CA GLN A 107 -15.81 -10.52 -21.05
C GLN A 107 -14.55 -10.39 -21.88
N LYS A 108 -14.70 -10.43 -23.20
CA LYS A 108 -13.62 -10.06 -24.12
C LYS A 108 -13.27 -8.59 -23.90
N LYS A 109 -11.99 -8.25 -23.81
CA LYS A 109 -11.49 -6.88 -23.63
C LYS A 109 -12.06 -5.89 -24.65
N ALA A 110 -12.21 -6.32 -25.90
CA ALA A 110 -12.83 -5.52 -26.97
C ALA A 110 -14.32 -5.19 -26.71
N ASN A 111 -15.00 -5.96 -25.86
CA ASN A 111 -16.42 -5.76 -25.52
C ASN A 111 -16.61 -5.06 -24.16
N VAL A 112 -15.52 -4.67 -23.48
CA VAL A 112 -15.59 -3.93 -22.21
C VAL A 112 -15.88 -2.45 -22.49
N THR A 113 -16.93 -1.93 -21.85
CA THR A 113 -17.44 -0.55 -21.99
C THR A 113 -17.03 0.38 -20.86
N SER A 114 -16.35 -0.11 -19.83
CA SER A 114 -15.97 0.63 -18.64
C SER A 114 -14.45 0.66 -18.44
N SER A 115 -13.96 1.58 -17.60
CA SER A 115 -12.52 1.69 -17.33
C SER A 115 -12.06 0.59 -16.35
N VAL A 116 -11.21 -0.31 -16.85
CA VAL A 116 -10.61 -1.41 -16.10
C VAL A 116 -9.12 -1.47 -16.40
N ALA A 117 -8.30 -1.24 -15.37
CA ALA A 117 -6.86 -1.46 -15.46
C ALA A 117 -6.56 -2.94 -15.17
N THR A 118 -5.69 -3.57 -15.96
CA THR A 118 -5.38 -5.00 -15.82
C THR A 118 -3.88 -5.22 -15.78
N PHE A 119 -3.44 -6.00 -14.79
CA PHE A 119 -2.06 -6.45 -14.63
C PHE A 119 -2.05 -7.98 -14.55
N LYS A 120 -1.28 -8.62 -15.43
CA LYS A 120 -1.22 -10.08 -15.55
C LYS A 120 0.09 -10.64 -15.01
N ASN A 121 0.03 -11.84 -14.43
CA ASN A 121 1.20 -12.56 -13.91
C ASN A 121 2.10 -13.18 -15.02
N LYS A 122 2.18 -12.62 -16.22
CA LYS A 122 3.33 -12.94 -17.09
C LYS A 122 4.61 -12.26 -16.60
N ASN A 123 4.46 -11.22 -15.76
CA ASN A 123 5.56 -10.39 -15.29
C ASN A 123 5.86 -10.53 -13.78
N LEU A 124 5.00 -11.14 -12.93
CA LEU A 124 5.36 -11.35 -11.51
C LEU A 124 6.27 -12.56 -11.35
N ASP A 125 6.04 -13.65 -12.08
CA ASP A 125 6.95 -14.82 -12.08
C ASP A 125 8.39 -14.44 -12.54
N GLU A 126 8.55 -13.30 -13.22
CA GLU A 126 9.85 -12.75 -13.64
C GLU A 126 10.54 -11.89 -12.57
N ARG A 127 9.84 -11.49 -11.49
CA ARG A 127 10.28 -10.56 -10.44
C ARG A 127 10.20 -11.20 -9.05
N ALA A 128 11.08 -10.78 -8.14
CA ALA A 128 10.94 -11.15 -6.72
C ALA A 128 10.01 -10.16 -6.04
N ILE A 129 8.71 -10.47 -5.96
CA ILE A 129 7.74 -9.62 -5.28
C ILE A 129 7.28 -10.34 -4.01
N THR A 130 7.39 -9.66 -2.87
CA THR A 130 7.07 -10.26 -1.56
C THR A 130 5.61 -10.05 -1.16
N ARG A 131 4.94 -9.05 -1.75
CA ARG A 131 3.53 -8.73 -1.47
C ARG A 131 2.75 -8.29 -2.71
N VAL A 132 1.45 -8.54 -2.67
CA VAL A 132 0.52 -8.25 -3.79
C VAL A 132 0.38 -6.75 -4.07
N ASP A 133 0.36 -5.94 -3.02
CA ASP A 133 0.24 -4.48 -3.10
C ASP A 133 1.46 -3.82 -3.75
N GLN A 134 2.67 -4.37 -3.54
CA GLN A 134 3.89 -3.95 -4.23
C GLN A 134 3.80 -4.08 -5.76
N ALA A 135 3.09 -5.10 -6.25
CA ALA A 135 2.96 -5.35 -7.69
C ALA A 135 2.20 -4.25 -8.43
N LEU A 136 1.37 -3.47 -7.73
CA LEU A 136 0.53 -2.44 -8.32
C LEU A 136 1.24 -1.09 -8.46
N VAL A 137 2.40 -0.93 -7.81
CA VAL A 137 3.15 0.31 -7.75
C VAL A 137 3.56 0.78 -9.15
N GLY A 138 3.00 1.89 -9.62
CA GLY A 138 3.34 2.51 -10.90
C GLY A 138 2.95 1.69 -12.15
N GLN A 139 2.19 0.60 -11.99
CA GLN A 139 1.83 -0.30 -13.09
C GLN A 139 0.51 0.06 -13.78
N MET A 140 -0.34 0.87 -13.15
CA MET A 140 -1.67 1.20 -13.66
C MET A 140 -1.96 2.69 -13.49
N ALA A 141 -2.65 3.30 -14.47
CA ALA A 141 -3.08 4.69 -14.36
C ALA A 141 -4.34 4.82 -13.49
N GLY A 142 -4.49 5.94 -12.79
CA GLY A 142 -5.60 6.22 -11.88
C GLY A 142 -5.46 5.61 -10.49
N ILE A 143 -4.35 4.90 -10.22
CA ILE A 143 -4.14 4.15 -8.98
C ILE A 143 -2.87 4.67 -8.30
N ASN A 144 -3.05 5.23 -7.11
CA ASN A 144 -1.95 5.68 -6.28
C ASN A 144 -1.70 4.64 -5.18
N VAL A 145 -0.50 4.06 -5.20
CA VAL A 145 -0.06 3.09 -4.19
C VAL A 145 1.02 3.74 -3.33
N LYS A 146 0.71 3.97 -2.06
CA LYS A 146 1.59 4.62 -1.09
C LYS A 146 2.21 3.59 -0.16
N GLN A 147 3.54 3.49 -0.20
CA GLN A 147 4.31 2.73 0.78
C GLN A 147 4.60 3.63 1.98
N THR A 148 3.67 3.61 2.94
CA THR A 148 3.64 4.54 4.08
C THR A 148 4.67 4.24 5.16
N THR A 149 5.33 3.08 5.09
CA THR A 149 6.25 2.56 6.11
C THR A 149 7.36 1.70 5.48
N GLY A 150 8.52 1.68 6.15
CA GLY A 150 9.63 0.77 5.86
C GLY A 150 9.58 -0.57 6.62
N VAL A 151 8.60 -0.77 7.51
CA VAL A 151 8.49 -1.98 8.35
C VAL A 151 8.05 -3.19 7.50
N PRO A 152 8.79 -4.33 7.53
CA PRO A 152 8.41 -5.56 6.85
C PRO A 152 7.01 -6.05 7.24
N GLY A 153 6.30 -6.64 6.28
CA GLY A 153 4.97 -7.22 6.50
C GLY A 153 3.82 -6.21 6.66
N LYS A 154 4.09 -4.89 6.72
CA LYS A 154 3.04 -3.87 6.70
C LYS A 154 2.49 -3.65 5.29
N ALA A 155 1.21 -3.36 5.25
CA ALA A 155 0.43 -3.12 4.05
C ALA A 155 0.67 -1.74 3.43
N PHE A 156 0.55 -1.64 2.10
CA PHE A 156 0.52 -0.36 1.41
C PHE A 156 -0.91 0.18 1.36
N SER A 157 -1.06 1.51 1.27
CA SER A 157 -2.35 2.15 1.04
C SER A 157 -2.60 2.26 -0.46
N ILE A 158 -3.80 1.88 -0.92
CA ILE A 158 -4.19 1.97 -2.33
C ILE A 158 -5.35 2.95 -2.46
N GLN A 159 -5.22 3.89 -3.39
CA GLN A 159 -6.26 4.88 -3.67
C GLN A 159 -6.57 4.88 -5.17
N VAL A 160 -7.86 4.71 -5.51
CA VAL A 160 -8.33 4.74 -6.89
C VAL A 160 -9.02 6.09 -7.15
N ARG A 161 -8.48 6.87 -8.10
CA ARG A 161 -8.99 8.19 -8.50
C ARG A 161 -9.08 9.20 -7.34
N GLY A 162 -8.09 9.14 -6.45
CA GLY A 162 -7.92 10.06 -5.32
C GLY A 162 -8.89 9.83 -4.15
N THR A 163 -8.87 10.76 -3.20
CA THR A 163 -9.66 10.71 -1.96
C THR A 163 -11.13 11.06 -2.22
N GLY A 164 -12.04 10.11 -1.94
CA GLY A 164 -13.49 10.27 -2.15
C GLY A 164 -14.24 10.82 -0.93
N SER A 165 -13.76 10.54 0.28
CA SER A 165 -14.39 10.97 1.53
C SER A 165 -13.41 11.67 2.46
N ILE A 166 -13.95 12.53 3.32
CA ILE A 166 -13.20 13.27 4.34
C ILE A 166 -13.01 12.41 5.61
N SER A 167 -14.03 11.64 5.97
CA SER A 167 -14.13 10.89 7.24
C SER A 167 -14.37 9.39 7.05
N ALA A 168 -14.98 8.97 5.93
CA ALA A 168 -15.09 7.55 5.60
C ALA A 168 -13.76 7.02 5.03
N GLY A 169 -13.54 5.71 5.12
CA GLY A 169 -12.32 5.11 4.59
C GLY A 169 -12.22 5.25 3.07
N ASN A 170 -10.99 5.43 2.58
CA ASN A 170 -10.66 5.70 1.17
C ASN A 170 -10.01 4.50 0.43
N GLU A 171 -9.87 3.36 1.10
CA GLU A 171 -9.36 2.12 0.51
C GLU A 171 -10.41 1.48 -0.42
N PRO A 172 -9.99 0.79 -1.50
CA PRO A 172 -10.89 0.07 -2.39
C PRO A 172 -11.44 -1.20 -1.73
N LEU A 173 -12.47 -1.78 -2.33
CA LEU A 173 -12.89 -3.14 -2.01
C LEU A 173 -11.93 -4.15 -2.66
N TYR A 174 -11.45 -5.11 -1.88
CA TYR A 174 -10.67 -6.23 -2.40
C TYR A 174 -11.57 -7.45 -2.61
N VAL A 175 -11.47 -8.07 -3.78
CA VAL A 175 -12.24 -9.26 -4.16
C VAL A 175 -11.27 -10.34 -4.61
N ILE A 176 -11.27 -11.50 -3.96
CA ILE A 176 -10.38 -12.62 -4.28
C ILE A 176 -11.21 -13.78 -4.81
N ASP A 177 -10.97 -14.21 -6.05
CA ASP A 177 -11.70 -15.31 -6.70
C ASP A 177 -13.24 -15.15 -6.68
N GLY A 178 -13.71 -13.90 -6.65
CA GLY A 178 -15.12 -13.53 -6.57
C GLY A 178 -15.62 -13.25 -5.16
N PHE A 179 -14.87 -13.58 -4.11
CA PHE A 179 -15.24 -13.31 -2.72
C PHE A 179 -14.89 -11.86 -2.31
N PRO A 180 -15.88 -10.97 -2.08
CA PRO A 180 -15.63 -9.62 -1.56
C PRO A 180 -15.22 -9.69 -0.08
N LEU A 181 -13.99 -9.28 0.20
CA LEU A 181 -13.48 -9.17 1.56
C LEU A 181 -14.10 -7.96 2.26
N SER A 182 -14.20 -8.02 3.58
CA SER A 182 -14.72 -6.90 4.34
C SER A 182 -13.71 -5.74 4.32
N THR A 183 -14.17 -4.55 3.96
CA THR A 183 -13.34 -3.34 3.80
C THR A 183 -12.63 -3.02 5.11
N ALA A 184 -11.33 -2.73 5.05
CA ALA A 184 -10.57 -2.25 6.19
C ALA A 184 -10.01 -0.86 5.85
N SER A 185 -10.10 0.07 6.79
CA SER A 185 -9.54 1.41 6.64
C SER A 185 -8.20 1.48 7.36
N THR A 186 -7.27 2.26 6.80
CA THR A 186 -6.11 2.72 7.56
C THR A 186 -6.58 3.62 8.71
N ASN A 187 -5.96 3.50 9.87
CA ASN A 187 -6.10 4.46 10.96
C ASN A 187 -5.34 5.76 10.63
N GLY A 188 -5.44 6.78 11.50
CA GLY A 188 -4.73 8.04 11.30
C GLY A 188 -3.19 7.92 11.27
N ALA A 189 -2.64 6.80 11.75
CA ALA A 189 -1.23 6.46 11.63
C ALA A 189 -0.89 5.67 10.36
N GLY A 190 -1.79 5.63 9.36
CA GLY A 190 -1.57 4.95 8.08
C GLY A 190 -1.55 3.41 8.15
N ASN A 191 -1.90 2.83 9.29
CA ASN A 191 -1.83 1.39 9.55
C ASN A 191 -3.23 0.74 9.56
N PHE A 192 -3.33 -0.53 9.16
CA PHE A 192 -4.58 -1.29 9.26
C PHE A 192 -4.75 -1.87 10.66
N ALA A 193 -5.60 -1.24 11.48
CA ALA A 193 -5.79 -1.61 12.90
C ALA A 193 -6.30 -3.05 13.09
N THR A 194 -7.08 -3.58 12.15
CA THR A 194 -7.68 -4.94 12.18
C THR A 194 -7.16 -5.84 11.05
N GLY A 195 -5.99 -5.51 10.50
CA GLY A 195 -5.35 -6.22 9.39
C GLY A 195 -5.80 -5.76 8.00
N ASN A 196 -4.91 -5.89 7.01
CA ASN A 196 -5.21 -5.60 5.61
C ASN A 196 -5.88 -6.83 4.94
N PRO A 197 -6.96 -6.62 4.14
CA PRO A 197 -7.53 -7.63 3.25
C PRO A 197 -6.52 -8.41 2.38
N LEU A 198 -5.38 -7.82 2.02
CA LEU A 198 -4.32 -8.46 1.23
C LEU A 198 -3.21 -9.13 2.06
N ASP A 199 -3.31 -9.10 3.39
CA ASP A 199 -2.26 -9.70 4.23
C ASP A 199 -2.16 -11.20 4.02
N ASN A 200 -0.91 -11.66 3.98
CA ASN A 200 -0.48 -13.05 3.88
C ASN A 200 -0.91 -13.78 2.59
N ILE A 201 -1.27 -13.05 1.53
CA ILE A 201 -1.49 -13.65 0.20
C ILE A 201 -0.14 -13.79 -0.51
N ASN A 202 0.19 -15.01 -0.94
CA ASN A 202 1.36 -15.27 -1.76
C ASN A 202 1.17 -14.66 -3.17
N PRO A 203 2.02 -13.70 -3.60
CA PRO A 203 1.91 -13.08 -4.92
C PRO A 203 2.06 -14.06 -6.09
N ASN A 204 2.80 -15.15 -5.90
CA ASN A 204 3.06 -16.14 -6.94
C ASN A 204 1.83 -17.03 -7.22
N ASP A 205 0.84 -17.05 -6.32
CA ASP A 205 -0.44 -17.71 -6.53
C ASP A 205 -1.39 -16.88 -7.41
N ILE A 206 -1.07 -15.63 -7.71
CA ILE A 206 -1.95 -14.72 -8.45
C ILE A 206 -1.82 -14.96 -9.95
N GLU A 207 -2.94 -15.04 -10.65
CA GLU A 207 -2.99 -15.09 -12.12
C GLU A 207 -3.08 -13.67 -12.71
N SER A 208 -3.95 -12.84 -12.14
CA SER A 208 -4.10 -11.44 -12.57
C SER A 208 -4.69 -10.58 -11.46
N ILE A 209 -4.34 -9.29 -11.51
CA ILE A 209 -4.95 -8.24 -10.71
C ILE A 209 -5.64 -7.26 -11.66
N GLN A 210 -6.91 -6.98 -11.41
CA GLN A 210 -7.70 -6.05 -12.20
C GLN A 210 -8.28 -4.99 -11.27
N VAL A 211 -8.27 -3.73 -11.70
CA VAL A 211 -8.83 -2.63 -10.91
C VAL A 211 -9.98 -2.01 -11.68
N LEU A 212 -11.17 -2.11 -11.10
CA LEU A 212 -12.38 -1.46 -11.59
C LEU A 212 -12.36 -0.01 -11.10
N LYS A 213 -11.91 0.90 -11.98
CA LYS A 213 -11.73 2.33 -11.65
C LYS A 213 -13.04 3.11 -11.75
N ASP A 214 -13.87 2.72 -12.70
CA ASP A 214 -15.15 3.36 -12.97
C ASP A 214 -16.29 2.76 -12.12
N ALA A 215 -17.22 3.63 -11.70
CA ALA A 215 -18.40 3.25 -10.95
C ALA A 215 -19.29 2.28 -11.72
N ALA A 216 -19.41 2.37 -13.05
CA ALA A 216 -20.25 1.43 -13.81
C ALA A 216 -19.68 0.00 -13.84
N ALA A 217 -18.35 -0.15 -13.85
CA ALA A 217 -17.71 -1.45 -13.71
C ALA A 217 -17.91 -2.02 -12.29
N ALA A 218 -17.76 -1.14 -11.30
CA ALA A 218 -17.71 -1.50 -9.90
C ALA A 218 -19.10 -1.62 -9.23
N ALA A 219 -20.16 -1.08 -9.85
CA ALA A 219 -21.53 -1.03 -9.35
C ALA A 219 -22.12 -2.41 -9.02
N ILE A 220 -21.62 -3.47 -9.64
CA ILE A 220 -22.04 -4.85 -9.32
C ILE A 220 -21.68 -5.25 -7.88
N TYR A 221 -20.62 -4.65 -7.33
CA TYR A 221 -20.21 -4.79 -5.92
C TYR A 221 -20.82 -3.70 -5.01
N GLY A 222 -21.55 -2.75 -5.61
CA GLY A 222 -22.44 -1.81 -4.95
C GLY A 222 -21.77 -0.91 -3.93
N SER A 223 -22.35 -0.89 -2.74
CA SER A 223 -22.06 0.06 -1.69
C SER A 223 -20.69 -0.09 -1.01
N ARG A 224 -19.86 -1.03 -1.47
CA ARG A 224 -18.47 -1.20 -1.02
C ARG A 224 -17.48 -0.72 -2.07
N ALA A 225 -17.97 -0.34 -3.26
CA ALA A 225 -17.17 -0.06 -4.45
C ALA A 225 -17.06 1.44 -4.78
N SER A 226 -17.42 2.34 -3.87
CA SER A 226 -17.29 3.79 -4.07
C SER A 226 -15.85 4.25 -4.23
N ASN A 227 -14.89 3.51 -3.70
CA ASN A 227 -13.45 3.76 -3.85
C ASN A 227 -12.78 2.84 -4.90
N GLY A 228 -13.57 2.25 -5.81
CA GLY A 228 -13.09 1.26 -6.76
C GLY A 228 -12.99 -0.15 -6.17
N VAL A 229 -12.68 -1.12 -7.04
CA VAL A 229 -12.57 -2.55 -6.67
C VAL A 229 -11.29 -3.13 -7.23
N VAL A 230 -10.51 -3.78 -6.39
CA VAL A 230 -9.32 -4.55 -6.77
C VAL A 230 -9.69 -6.03 -6.80
N LEU A 231 -9.77 -6.60 -7.99
CA LEU A 231 -10.07 -8.00 -8.28
C LEU A 231 -8.77 -8.78 -8.40
N ILE A 232 -8.61 -9.79 -7.56
CA ILE A 232 -7.48 -10.72 -7.60
C ILE A 232 -8.02 -12.08 -8.02
N THR A 233 -7.52 -12.59 -9.14
CA THR A 233 -7.80 -13.94 -9.61
C THR A 233 -6.58 -14.81 -9.32
N THR A 234 -6.78 -15.96 -8.68
CA THR A 234 -5.68 -16.89 -8.37
C THR A 234 -5.52 -17.96 -9.44
N LYS A 235 -4.32 -18.54 -9.51
CA LYS A 235 -3.97 -19.59 -10.46
C LYS A 235 -4.90 -20.79 -10.26
N ARG A 236 -5.40 -21.34 -11.37
CA ARG A 236 -6.29 -22.51 -11.39
C ARG A 236 -5.60 -23.68 -12.07
N GLY A 237 -6.06 -24.89 -11.79
CA GLY A 237 -5.57 -26.09 -12.46
C GLY A 237 -5.81 -26.02 -13.96
N GLN A 238 -4.80 -26.43 -14.74
CA GLN A 238 -4.91 -26.54 -16.19
C GLN A 238 -5.03 -28.01 -16.58
N MET A 239 -5.85 -28.29 -17.61
CA MET A 239 -5.91 -29.64 -18.17
C MET A 239 -4.55 -30.02 -18.76
N GLY A 240 -4.07 -31.22 -18.45
CA GLY A 240 -2.80 -31.70 -18.96
C GLY A 240 -1.97 -32.43 -17.90
N LYS A 241 -0.70 -32.65 -18.26
CA LYS A 241 0.25 -33.32 -17.36
C LYS A 241 0.47 -32.46 -16.11
N PRO A 242 0.66 -33.08 -14.93
CA PRO A 242 1.10 -32.37 -13.75
C PRO A 242 2.35 -31.56 -14.04
N LYS A 243 2.32 -30.27 -13.70
CA LYS A 243 3.46 -29.35 -13.74
C LYS A 243 3.80 -28.97 -12.31
N ILE A 244 5.04 -29.23 -11.90
CA ILE A 244 5.54 -28.84 -10.59
C ILE A 244 6.54 -27.71 -10.78
N THR A 245 6.37 -26.61 -10.03
CA THR A 245 7.30 -25.48 -10.09
C THR A 245 7.84 -25.22 -8.70
N TYR A 246 9.17 -25.08 -8.61
CA TYR A 246 9.86 -24.64 -7.41
C TYR A 246 10.47 -23.26 -7.66
N ASN A 247 10.04 -22.27 -6.90
CA ASN A 247 10.56 -20.91 -6.96
C ASN A 247 11.28 -20.60 -5.65
N THR A 248 12.50 -20.10 -5.74
CA THR A 248 13.29 -19.74 -4.57
C THR A 248 14.07 -18.46 -4.80
N TYR A 249 14.25 -17.66 -3.77
CA TYR A 249 15.21 -16.56 -3.81
C TYR A 249 15.85 -16.32 -2.45
N MET A 250 17.02 -15.71 -2.47
CA MET A 250 17.69 -15.15 -1.31
C MET A 250 18.13 -13.74 -1.63
N GLY A 251 18.11 -12.86 -0.65
CA GLY A 251 18.51 -11.48 -0.84
C GLY A 251 18.95 -10.79 0.44
N ILE A 252 19.43 -9.57 0.28
CA ILE A 252 19.78 -8.68 1.37
C ILE A 252 18.98 -7.39 1.24
N ASN A 253 18.60 -6.79 2.37
CA ASN A 253 18.00 -5.47 2.42
C ASN A 253 18.77 -4.50 3.32
N GLN A 254 18.67 -3.21 3.00
CA GLN A 254 19.25 -2.12 3.75
C GLN A 254 18.33 -0.89 3.71
N ALA A 255 18.51 0.05 4.64
CA ALA A 255 17.88 1.37 4.53
C ALA A 255 18.28 2.04 3.21
N SER A 256 17.31 2.55 2.45
CA SER A 256 17.55 3.27 1.19
C SER A 256 18.35 4.56 1.41
N ARG A 257 18.11 5.25 2.55
CA ARG A 257 18.88 6.41 3.00
C ARG A 257 18.82 6.58 4.52
N LYS A 258 19.72 7.40 5.05
CA LYS A 258 19.71 7.93 6.43
C LYS A 258 19.42 9.43 6.38
N VAL A 259 18.84 9.98 7.44
CA VAL A 259 18.68 11.44 7.57
C VAL A 259 20.03 12.03 7.97
N ASN A 260 20.50 13.07 7.30
CA ASN A 260 21.78 13.68 7.69
C ASN A 260 21.58 14.52 8.95
N MET A 261 22.16 14.07 10.06
CA MET A 261 22.13 14.77 11.36
C MET A 261 23.48 15.44 11.63
N LEU A 262 23.52 16.39 12.57
CA LEU A 262 24.79 16.92 13.06
C LEU A 262 25.61 15.78 13.70
N ASP A 263 26.91 15.83 13.47
CA ASP A 263 27.88 15.02 14.20
C ASP A 263 28.14 15.60 15.60
N GLY A 264 29.00 14.95 16.39
CA GLY A 264 29.31 15.38 17.75
C GLY A 264 29.83 16.83 17.81
N GLN A 265 30.71 17.21 16.89
CA GLN A 265 31.28 18.56 16.87
C GLN A 265 30.25 19.62 16.44
N GLY A 266 29.48 19.36 15.39
CA GLY A 266 28.41 20.25 14.94
C GLY A 266 27.35 20.46 16.03
N TRP A 267 27.03 19.40 16.77
CA TRP A 267 26.15 19.48 17.93
C TRP A 267 26.76 20.31 19.07
N ILE A 268 28.03 20.10 19.43
CA ILE A 268 28.74 20.90 20.46
C ILE A 268 28.74 22.39 20.09
N ASN A 269 29.01 22.73 18.82
CA ASN A 269 29.04 24.11 18.35
C ASN A 269 27.66 24.76 18.51
N ARG A 270 26.59 24.07 18.07
CA ARG A 270 25.21 24.52 18.24
C ARG A 270 24.84 24.68 19.72
N ALA A 271 25.18 23.69 20.55
CA ALA A 271 24.87 23.72 21.98
C ALA A 271 25.59 24.87 22.68
N THR A 272 26.86 25.11 22.33
CA THR A 272 27.66 26.23 22.83
C THR A 272 27.02 27.57 22.49
N GLU A 273 26.57 27.76 21.24
CA GLU A 273 25.88 28.98 20.82
C GLU A 273 24.60 29.23 21.64
N ILE A 274 23.77 28.20 21.83
CA ILE A 274 22.52 28.30 22.60
C ILE A 274 22.80 28.59 24.08
N ILE A 275 23.71 27.85 24.71
CA ILE A 275 24.05 28.02 26.14
C ILE A 275 24.64 29.42 26.38
N ASN A 276 25.51 29.89 25.49
CA ASN A 276 26.08 31.24 25.59
C ASN A 276 25.02 32.32 25.37
N GLY A 277 24.11 32.13 24.40
CA GLY A 277 22.97 33.01 24.17
C GLY A 277 22.07 33.12 25.41
N GLN A 278 21.71 31.98 26.02
CA GLN A 278 20.92 31.91 27.25
C GLN A 278 21.63 32.60 28.44
N TYR A 279 22.94 32.38 28.57
CA TYR A 279 23.75 32.98 29.62
C TYR A 279 23.78 34.50 29.50
N LEU A 280 24.04 35.02 28.29
CA LEU A 280 24.05 36.45 28.02
C LEU A 280 22.68 37.09 28.20
N ALA A 281 21.62 36.48 27.67
CA ALA A 281 20.27 37.01 27.77
C ALA A 281 19.80 37.13 29.23
N THR A 282 20.22 36.20 30.09
CA THR A 282 19.82 36.17 31.50
C THR A 282 20.72 37.01 32.40
N TYR A 283 22.04 36.99 32.16
CA TYR A 283 23.03 37.57 33.08
C TYR A 283 23.89 38.69 32.48
N GLY A 284 23.66 39.09 31.22
CA GLY A 284 24.42 40.15 30.57
C GLY A 284 24.41 41.48 31.33
N ALA A 285 23.27 41.83 31.93
CA ALA A 285 23.14 43.02 32.79
C ALA A 285 23.98 42.93 34.08
N LYS A 286 24.44 41.74 34.48
CA LYS A 286 25.36 41.49 35.60
C LYS A 286 26.82 41.37 35.15
N GLY A 287 27.14 41.72 33.91
CA GLY A 287 28.51 41.71 33.37
C GLY A 287 28.96 40.38 32.76
N ALA A 288 28.05 39.43 32.54
CA ALA A 288 28.34 38.16 31.89
C ALA A 288 28.91 38.33 30.47
N LYS A 289 29.89 37.51 30.10
CA LYS A 289 30.53 37.48 28.78
C LYS A 289 30.55 36.05 28.22
N VAL A 290 30.47 35.93 26.90
CA VAL A 290 30.55 34.62 26.20
C VAL A 290 31.85 33.88 26.53
N THR A 291 32.93 34.63 26.76
CA THR A 291 34.28 34.12 27.08
C THR A 291 34.44 33.70 28.53
N ASP A 292 33.42 33.84 29.38
CA ASP A 292 33.50 33.47 30.80
C ASP A 292 33.64 31.95 30.96
N ASP A 293 34.67 31.54 31.71
CA ASP A 293 34.91 30.15 32.08
C ASP A 293 33.95 29.66 33.18
N ALA A 294 34.05 28.38 33.56
CA ALA A 294 33.16 27.79 34.56
C ALA A 294 33.23 28.51 35.92
N ALA A 295 34.39 29.03 36.33
CA ALA A 295 34.53 29.73 37.60
C ALA A 295 33.83 31.10 37.56
N ALA A 296 34.04 31.85 36.49
CA ALA A 296 33.37 33.13 36.24
C ALA A 296 31.84 32.97 36.16
N ARG A 297 31.36 31.93 35.46
CA ARG A 297 29.92 31.62 35.42
C ARG A 297 29.37 31.24 36.78
N THR A 298 30.12 30.49 37.59
CA THR A 298 29.70 30.16 38.98
C THR A 298 29.57 31.40 39.84
N ALA A 299 30.50 32.35 39.74
CA ALA A 299 30.43 33.60 40.49
C ALA A 299 29.18 34.44 40.16
N ILE A 300 28.68 34.36 38.91
CA ILE A 300 27.52 35.13 38.45
C ILE A 300 26.19 34.38 38.67
N VAL A 301 26.15 33.07 38.38
CA VAL A 301 24.94 32.23 38.43
C VAL A 301 24.67 31.72 39.86
N GLY A 302 25.71 31.53 40.67
CA GLY A 302 25.64 31.05 42.06
C GLY A 302 25.65 29.53 42.21
N SER A 303 25.20 28.77 41.21
CA SER A 303 25.25 27.31 41.20
C SER A 303 25.43 26.75 39.78
N PHE A 304 25.92 25.51 39.71
CA PHE A 304 26.05 24.81 38.43
C PHE A 304 24.68 24.55 37.80
N ASN A 305 24.54 24.93 36.53
CA ASN A 305 23.32 24.71 35.76
C ASN A 305 23.69 24.51 34.28
N VAL A 306 23.38 23.35 33.71
CA VAL A 306 23.74 22.99 32.33
C VAL A 306 23.20 23.96 31.27
N ASN A 307 22.17 24.75 31.56
CA ASN A 307 21.65 25.79 30.66
C ASN A 307 22.59 27.00 30.51
N TYR A 308 23.50 27.20 31.47
CA TYR A 308 24.42 28.33 31.48
C TYR A 308 25.89 27.92 31.47
N PHE A 309 26.21 26.63 31.61
CA PHE A 309 27.58 26.14 31.70
C PHE A 309 27.89 25.22 30.53
N LEU A 310 29.07 25.37 29.95
CA LEU A 310 29.60 24.46 28.93
C LEU A 310 30.31 23.28 29.61
N ASP A 311 30.35 22.12 28.97
CA ASP A 311 31.20 21.01 29.42
C ASP A 311 32.67 21.37 29.13
N PRO A 312 33.56 21.42 30.15
CA PRO A 312 34.98 21.74 29.94
C PRO A 312 35.71 20.77 29.02
N ARG A 313 35.17 19.58 28.78
CA ARG A 313 35.75 18.57 27.87
C ARG A 313 35.52 18.92 26.39
N TRP A 314 34.55 19.78 26.07
CA TRP A 314 34.28 20.19 24.69
C TRP A 314 35.43 20.97 24.06
N SER A 315 36.19 21.73 24.84
CA SER A 315 37.34 22.49 24.37
C SER A 315 38.67 21.71 24.41
N GLN A 316 38.67 20.47 24.90
CA GLN A 316 39.87 19.65 25.02
C GLN A 316 40.06 18.80 23.76
N ALA A 317 41.31 18.69 23.29
CA ALA A 317 41.63 17.86 22.13
C ALA A 317 41.22 16.40 22.37
N GLY A 318 40.41 15.85 21.46
CA GLY A 318 39.93 14.47 21.54
C GLY A 318 38.78 14.21 22.53
N HIS A 319 38.21 15.25 23.16
CA HIS A 319 37.03 15.17 24.05
C HIS A 319 37.08 14.01 25.08
N PRO A 320 38.10 13.97 25.95
CA PRO A 320 38.36 12.79 26.80
C PRO A 320 37.15 12.42 27.65
N GLY A 321 36.77 11.13 27.59
CA GLY A 321 35.63 10.57 28.32
C GLY A 321 34.26 10.81 27.66
N LEU A 322 34.22 11.36 26.44
CA LEU A 322 33.01 11.49 25.62
C LEU A 322 33.12 10.68 24.34
N ASP A 323 32.04 9.98 23.99
CA ASP A 323 31.90 9.26 22.73
C ASP A 323 30.97 10.01 21.78
N PHE A 324 31.33 10.04 20.50
CA PHE A 324 30.49 10.58 19.42
C PHE A 324 29.76 9.44 18.71
N ILE A 325 28.45 9.39 18.86
CA ILE A 325 27.60 8.28 18.45
C ILE A 325 26.67 8.73 17.33
N ASN A 326 26.76 8.06 16.18
CA ASN A 326 25.71 8.11 15.17
C ASN A 326 24.62 7.09 15.51
N TRP A 327 23.52 7.56 16.09
CA TRP A 327 22.41 6.70 16.52
C TRP A 327 21.75 5.92 15.37
N GLN A 328 21.75 6.45 14.14
CA GLN A 328 21.24 5.71 12.99
C GLN A 328 22.11 4.48 12.64
N ASP A 329 23.42 4.55 12.88
CA ASP A 329 24.33 3.41 12.70
C ASP A 329 24.14 2.35 13.78
N GLN A 330 23.61 2.74 14.94
CA GLN A 330 23.31 1.81 16.03
C GLN A 330 22.04 1.00 15.77
N ILE A 331 21.05 1.56 15.06
CA ILE A 331 19.76 0.89 14.82
C ILE A 331 19.70 0.13 13.49
N PHE A 332 20.40 0.60 12.45
CA PHE A 332 20.34 -0.01 11.13
C PHE A 332 21.32 -1.19 10.99
N ARG A 333 20.91 -2.20 10.23
CA ARG A 333 21.70 -3.38 9.85
C ARG A 333 21.42 -3.76 8.38
N THR A 334 22.20 -4.69 7.85
CA THR A 334 21.81 -5.42 6.65
C THR A 334 20.93 -6.60 7.08
N GLY A 335 19.68 -6.65 6.61
CA GLY A 335 18.78 -7.78 6.83
C GLY A 335 18.91 -8.80 5.70
N VAL A 336 18.65 -10.07 6.00
CA VAL A 336 18.61 -11.17 5.03
C VAL A 336 17.15 -11.53 4.74
N MET A 337 16.83 -11.85 3.49
CA MET A 337 15.51 -12.34 3.10
C MET A 337 15.62 -13.62 2.31
N GLN A 338 14.64 -14.49 2.48
CA GLN A 338 14.54 -15.77 1.77
C GLN A 338 13.08 -16.11 1.51
N ASN A 339 12.85 -16.84 0.43
CA ASN A 339 11.53 -17.32 0.06
C ASN A 339 11.66 -18.64 -0.68
N HIS A 340 10.81 -19.59 -0.32
CA HIS A 340 10.73 -20.91 -0.92
C HIS A 340 9.27 -21.23 -1.22
N GLU A 341 8.98 -21.57 -2.47
CA GLU A 341 7.65 -21.90 -2.92
C GLU A 341 7.66 -23.17 -3.75
N LEU A 342 6.71 -24.05 -3.47
CA LEU A 342 6.43 -25.23 -4.26
C LEU A 342 4.98 -25.16 -4.74
N THR A 343 4.79 -25.30 -6.06
CA THR A 343 3.46 -25.35 -6.68
C THR A 343 3.30 -26.62 -7.50
N ALA A 344 2.08 -27.15 -7.51
CA ALA A 344 1.68 -28.28 -8.35
C ALA A 344 0.35 -27.95 -9.01
N SER A 345 0.29 -28.07 -10.33
CA SER A 345 -0.93 -27.82 -11.10
C SER A 345 -1.15 -28.92 -12.14
N GLY A 346 -2.39 -29.26 -12.41
CA GLY A 346 -2.74 -30.26 -13.42
C GLY A 346 -4.21 -30.59 -13.42
N GLY A 347 -4.59 -31.56 -14.25
CA GLY A 347 -5.97 -32.01 -14.31
C GLY A 347 -6.31 -32.81 -15.56
N ASN A 348 -7.48 -33.42 -15.53
CA ASN A 348 -8.12 -34.08 -16.66
C ASN A 348 -9.49 -33.43 -16.93
N ASP A 349 -10.31 -34.05 -17.78
CA ASP A 349 -11.61 -33.51 -18.14
C ASP A 349 -12.60 -33.40 -16.97
N VAL A 350 -12.39 -34.18 -15.90
CA VAL A 350 -13.27 -34.27 -14.72
C VAL A 350 -12.78 -33.39 -13.58
N VAL A 351 -11.47 -33.37 -13.29
CA VAL A 351 -10.90 -32.65 -12.15
C VAL A 351 -9.71 -31.83 -12.59
N THR A 352 -9.68 -30.57 -12.17
CA THR A 352 -8.50 -29.70 -12.25
C THR A 352 -8.10 -29.22 -10.86
N TYR A 353 -6.79 -29.12 -10.62
CA TYR A 353 -6.27 -28.73 -9.33
C TYR A 353 -5.05 -27.80 -9.46
N PHE A 354 -4.91 -26.91 -8.50
CA PHE A 354 -3.72 -26.13 -8.21
C PHE A 354 -3.48 -26.19 -6.70
N VAL A 355 -2.27 -26.55 -6.29
CA VAL A 355 -1.85 -26.60 -4.88
C VAL A 355 -0.52 -25.87 -4.75
N SER A 356 -0.38 -25.01 -3.75
CA SER A 356 0.88 -24.34 -3.44
C SER A 356 1.17 -24.34 -1.94
N GLY A 357 2.46 -24.29 -1.63
CA GLY A 357 2.98 -24.05 -0.29
C GLY A 357 4.16 -23.09 -0.38
N ASN A 358 4.21 -22.14 0.55
CA ASN A 358 5.23 -21.11 0.57
C ASN A 358 5.68 -20.79 2.01
N PHE A 359 6.99 -20.57 2.14
CA PHE A 359 7.65 -20.04 3.33
C PHE A 359 8.47 -18.83 2.91
N SER A 360 8.25 -17.70 3.57
CA SER A 360 9.02 -16.47 3.39
C SER A 360 9.47 -15.96 4.74
N ASP A 361 10.70 -15.48 4.79
CA ASP A 361 11.31 -14.95 5.99
C ASP A 361 12.16 -13.73 5.63
N GLN A 362 11.88 -12.61 6.28
CA GLN A 362 12.49 -11.33 5.98
C GLN A 362 12.94 -10.66 7.28
N ASP A 363 14.24 -10.68 7.52
CA ASP A 363 14.87 -9.80 8.49
C ASP A 363 14.75 -8.34 8.04
N GLY A 364 14.35 -7.47 8.95
CA GLY A 364 14.34 -6.03 8.73
C GLY A 364 15.75 -5.42 8.70
N PHE A 365 15.88 -4.29 8.01
CA PHE A 365 17.11 -3.48 8.04
C PHE A 365 17.25 -2.67 9.35
N VAL A 366 16.29 -2.75 10.26
CA VAL A 366 16.42 -2.32 11.67
C VAL A 366 16.68 -3.56 12.51
N LYS A 367 17.57 -3.48 13.50
CA LYS A 367 17.84 -4.58 14.43
C LYS A 367 16.56 -4.99 15.16
N ASP A 368 16.39 -6.29 15.40
CA ASP A 368 15.25 -6.86 16.13
C ASP A 368 13.86 -6.60 15.49
N MET A 369 13.86 -6.33 14.18
CA MET A 369 12.65 -6.23 13.36
C MET A 369 12.65 -7.35 12.31
N GLY A 370 11.50 -7.99 12.08
CA GLY A 370 11.39 -9.14 11.18
C GLY A 370 9.95 -9.48 10.78
N TYR A 371 9.81 -10.24 9.70
CA TYR A 371 8.53 -10.76 9.23
C TYR A 371 8.67 -12.15 8.61
N THR A 372 7.93 -13.11 9.15
CA THR A 372 7.93 -14.51 8.69
C THR A 372 6.51 -14.92 8.32
N THR A 373 6.34 -15.60 7.18
CA THR A 373 5.05 -16.10 6.70
C THR A 373 5.10 -17.53 6.22
N TYR A 374 4.06 -18.27 6.55
CA TYR A 374 3.76 -19.60 6.02
C TYR A 374 2.41 -19.52 5.33
N SER A 375 2.33 -19.92 4.06
CA SER A 375 1.07 -19.94 3.32
C SER A 375 0.92 -21.25 2.56
N ALA A 376 -0.34 -21.67 2.42
CA ALA A 376 -0.70 -22.77 1.55
C ALA A 376 -1.96 -22.39 0.78
N ARG A 377 -2.15 -23.01 -0.38
CA ARG A 377 -3.38 -22.86 -1.17
C ARG A 377 -3.75 -24.18 -1.83
N ALA A 378 -5.04 -24.43 -1.93
CA ALA A 378 -5.59 -25.44 -2.81
C ALA A 378 -6.82 -24.90 -3.52
N ASN A 379 -6.79 -24.93 -4.85
CA ASN A 379 -7.91 -24.63 -5.73
C ASN A 379 -8.23 -25.91 -6.50
N VAL A 380 -9.41 -26.49 -6.26
CA VAL A 380 -9.85 -27.74 -6.88
C VAL A 380 -11.21 -27.53 -7.50
N GLU A 381 -11.36 -27.86 -8.79
CA GLU A 381 -12.63 -27.84 -9.50
C GLU A 381 -12.94 -29.22 -10.06
N VAL A 382 -14.16 -29.69 -9.81
CA VAL A 382 -14.69 -30.97 -10.28
C VAL A 382 -15.91 -30.72 -11.17
N LYS A 383 -15.84 -31.20 -12.41
CA LYS A 383 -16.99 -31.34 -13.32
C LYS A 383 -17.66 -32.68 -13.01
N ALA A 384 -18.56 -32.68 -12.04
CA ALA A 384 -19.28 -33.89 -11.62
C ALA A 384 -20.16 -34.45 -12.75
N THR A 385 -20.75 -33.57 -13.58
CA THR A 385 -21.40 -33.93 -14.85
C THR A 385 -21.13 -32.84 -15.90
N ASN A 386 -21.64 -33.00 -17.12
CA ASN A 386 -21.56 -31.94 -18.14
C ASN A 386 -22.34 -30.66 -17.74
N HIS A 387 -23.32 -30.78 -16.85
CA HIS A 387 -24.16 -29.67 -16.40
C HIS A 387 -23.89 -29.23 -14.97
N PHE A 388 -23.14 -30.01 -14.18
CA PHE A 388 -22.84 -29.69 -12.78
C PHE A 388 -21.34 -29.61 -12.52
N LYS A 389 -20.92 -28.47 -11.99
CA LYS A 389 -19.55 -28.20 -11.56
C LYS A 389 -19.54 -27.78 -10.11
N MET A 390 -18.52 -28.19 -9.39
CA MET A 390 -18.29 -27.74 -8.01
C MET A 390 -16.81 -27.42 -7.82
N GLY A 391 -16.52 -26.47 -6.94
CA GLY A 391 -15.13 -26.12 -6.66
C GLY A 391 -14.93 -25.67 -5.22
N ILE A 392 -13.72 -25.88 -4.75
CA ILE A 392 -13.23 -25.43 -3.45
C ILE A 392 -11.93 -24.66 -3.64
N ASN A 393 -11.86 -23.48 -3.05
CA ASN A 393 -10.65 -22.68 -2.93
C ASN A 393 -10.38 -22.50 -1.44
N ILE A 394 -9.21 -22.91 -0.95
CA ILE A 394 -8.81 -22.76 0.44
C ILE A 394 -7.39 -22.19 0.50
N ALA A 395 -7.16 -21.20 1.35
CA ALA A 395 -5.88 -20.55 1.52
C ALA A 395 -5.62 -20.18 2.99
N PRO A 396 -5.10 -21.12 3.82
CA PRO A 396 -4.67 -20.82 5.17
C PRO A 396 -3.30 -20.16 5.18
N THR A 397 -3.10 -19.26 6.13
CA THR A 397 -1.88 -18.46 6.27
C THR A 397 -1.55 -18.23 7.73
N TYR A 398 -0.27 -18.23 8.06
CA TYR A 398 0.24 -17.90 9.39
C TYR A 398 1.41 -16.94 9.25
N SER A 399 1.40 -15.84 10.01
CA SER A 399 2.44 -14.82 9.95
C SER A 399 2.86 -14.34 11.34
N ILE A 400 4.14 -14.03 11.48
CA ILE A 400 4.76 -13.45 12.67
C ILE A 400 5.43 -12.14 12.26
N ILE A 401 5.02 -11.04 12.89
CA ILE A 401 5.68 -9.73 12.78
C ILE A 401 6.39 -9.45 14.09
N GLU A 402 7.68 -9.12 14.01
CA GLU A 402 8.50 -8.65 15.12
C GLU A 402 8.79 -7.17 14.88
N ASP A 403 8.24 -6.32 15.75
CA ASP A 403 8.35 -4.86 15.68
C ASP A 403 8.33 -4.28 17.10
N PRO A 404 9.49 -3.86 17.65
CA PRO A 404 9.59 -3.29 19.00
C PRO A 404 8.98 -1.88 19.12
N GLY A 405 8.28 -1.37 18.09
CA GLY A 405 7.71 -0.03 18.08
C GLY A 405 8.69 0.99 17.51
N VAL A 406 9.05 0.82 16.24
CA VAL A 406 10.13 1.64 15.63
C VAL A 406 9.66 3.00 15.11
N GLU A 407 8.54 3.04 14.38
CA GLU A 407 8.05 4.26 13.72
C GLU A 407 7.03 5.04 14.54
N GLY A 408 7.04 6.37 14.42
CA GLY A 408 6.04 7.27 15.01
C GLY A 408 6.59 8.23 16.05
N LYS A 409 5.72 9.14 16.52
CA LYS A 409 6.07 10.14 17.53
C LYS A 409 6.63 9.46 18.79
N ASP A 410 7.80 9.91 19.21
CA ASP A 410 8.54 9.43 20.40
C ASP A 410 8.91 7.94 20.38
N ASN A 411 8.77 7.28 19.23
CA ASN A 411 9.25 5.92 19.02
C ASN A 411 10.73 5.90 18.62
N ILE A 412 11.28 4.70 18.48
CA ILE A 412 12.73 4.45 18.41
C ILE A 412 13.40 5.25 17.29
N TYR A 413 12.79 5.34 16.10
CA TYR A 413 13.39 6.07 14.98
C TYR A 413 13.37 7.60 15.18
N HIS A 414 12.26 8.16 15.68
CA HIS A 414 12.21 9.59 16.05
C HIS A 414 13.27 9.92 17.10
N GLN A 415 13.38 9.09 18.14
CA GLN A 415 14.39 9.22 19.19
C GLN A 415 15.81 9.12 18.64
N ALA A 416 16.09 8.20 17.73
CA ALA A 416 17.41 8.07 17.12
C ALA A 416 17.83 9.33 16.34
N LEU A 417 16.87 10.08 15.80
CA LEU A 417 17.15 11.35 15.14
C LEU A 417 17.34 12.50 16.14
N SER A 418 16.55 12.55 17.21
CA SER A 418 16.61 13.65 18.19
C SER A 418 17.68 13.48 19.28
N MET A 419 18.17 12.26 19.54
CA MET A 419 19.18 12.00 20.58
C MET A 419 20.50 12.72 20.32
N SER A 420 21.06 13.33 21.37
CA SER A 420 22.38 13.96 21.30
C SER A 420 23.45 12.95 20.84
N PRO A 421 24.31 13.33 19.87
CA PRO A 421 25.39 12.48 19.40
C PRO A 421 26.54 12.39 20.41
N VAL A 422 26.54 13.17 21.49
CA VAL A 422 27.61 13.16 22.51
C VAL A 422 27.11 12.45 23.77
N GLN A 423 27.81 11.39 24.19
CA GLN A 423 27.48 10.63 25.40
C GLN A 423 28.74 10.37 26.24
N GLU A 424 28.56 10.06 27.54
CA GLU A 424 29.66 9.61 28.39
C GLU A 424 30.23 8.28 27.87
N SER A 425 31.55 8.16 27.73
CA SER A 425 32.20 6.91 27.24
C SER A 425 31.93 5.70 28.13
N THR A 426 31.59 5.93 29.41
CA THR A 426 31.19 4.86 30.34
C THR A 426 29.83 4.23 29.98
N ALA A 427 28.94 4.99 29.33
CA ALA A 427 27.64 4.52 28.91
C ALA A 427 27.60 4.16 27.41
N GLY A 428 28.32 4.90 26.58
CA GLY A 428 28.39 4.72 25.13
C GLY A 428 27.00 4.62 24.50
N ALA A 429 26.81 3.64 23.61
CA ALA A 429 25.53 3.39 22.94
C ALA A 429 24.40 2.96 23.89
N TYR A 430 24.68 2.66 25.16
CA TYR A 430 23.69 2.30 26.19
C TYR A 430 23.37 3.48 27.14
N ALA A 431 23.55 4.71 26.65
CA ALA A 431 23.19 5.95 27.35
C ALA A 431 21.80 5.91 27.98
N ASN A 432 21.72 6.34 29.24
CA ASN A 432 20.52 6.36 30.06
C ASN A 432 19.71 5.03 30.06
N SER A 433 20.36 3.89 29.93
CA SER A 433 19.72 2.56 30.02
C SER A 433 20.45 1.67 31.01
N PHE A 434 19.77 0.65 31.52
CA PHE A 434 20.26 -0.23 32.57
C PHE A 434 20.75 0.59 33.79
N ASN A 435 22.00 0.38 34.18
CA ASN A 435 22.67 1.09 35.27
C ASN A 435 23.41 2.36 34.80
N ASN A 436 23.32 2.71 33.51
CA ASN A 436 23.96 3.90 32.97
C ASN A 436 23.08 5.15 33.18
N GLY A 437 23.72 6.25 33.53
CA GLY A 437 23.11 7.57 33.62
C GLY A 437 22.97 8.26 32.26
N GLN A 438 22.29 9.39 32.28
CA GLN A 438 22.23 10.33 31.15
C GLN A 438 23.47 11.23 31.16
N TYR A 439 23.98 11.58 29.98
CA TYR A 439 24.97 12.66 29.85
C TYR A 439 24.35 14.01 30.21
N ALA A 440 24.98 14.79 31.10
CA ALA A 440 24.35 15.97 31.72
C ALA A 440 23.84 17.04 30.73
N TRP A 441 24.44 17.15 29.55
CA TRP A 441 24.02 18.08 28.48
C TRP A 441 23.19 17.42 27.36
N SER A 442 22.85 16.13 27.48
CA SER A 442 21.96 15.40 26.56
C SER A 442 20.50 15.49 26.99
N ASN A 443 19.57 15.06 26.14
CA ASN A 443 18.19 14.78 26.54
C ASN A 443 18.06 13.48 27.36
N THR A 444 16.89 13.28 27.98
CA THR A 444 16.57 12.14 28.88
C THR A 444 16.18 10.85 28.13
N THR A 445 16.42 10.78 26.84
CA THR A 445 15.98 9.63 26.03
C THR A 445 16.84 8.41 26.35
N ASN A 446 16.22 7.24 26.56
CA ASN A 446 16.94 5.98 26.76
C ASN A 446 17.54 5.50 25.44
N SER A 447 18.67 4.81 25.51
CA SER A 447 19.33 4.21 24.34
C SER A 447 18.37 3.48 23.42
N VAL A 448 18.32 3.94 22.16
CA VAL A 448 17.56 3.30 21.08
C VAL A 448 18.03 1.89 20.79
N LEU A 449 19.34 1.61 20.93
CA LEU A 449 19.89 0.26 20.78
C LEU A 449 19.39 -0.67 21.90
N ALA A 450 19.43 -0.20 23.14
CA ALA A 450 18.94 -0.97 24.28
C ALA A 450 17.45 -1.31 24.12
N LYS A 451 16.65 -0.33 23.66
CA LYS A 451 15.22 -0.53 23.40
C LYS A 451 14.98 -1.62 22.35
N LEU A 452 15.66 -1.58 21.20
CA LEU A 452 15.51 -2.60 20.15
C LEU A 452 15.77 -4.02 20.68
N GLN A 453 16.84 -4.19 21.47
CA GLN A 453 17.25 -5.50 21.97
C GLN A 453 16.37 -6.06 23.11
N ASN A 454 15.60 -5.21 23.80
CA ASN A 454 14.92 -5.59 25.05
C ASN A 454 13.40 -5.37 25.04
N ILE A 455 12.89 -4.52 24.15
CA ILE A 455 11.44 -4.38 23.95
C ILE A 455 10.97 -5.54 23.09
N VAL A 456 9.96 -6.25 23.57
CA VAL A 456 9.27 -7.26 22.78
C VAL A 456 8.06 -6.58 22.15
N GLY A 457 7.92 -6.69 20.83
CA GLY A 457 6.70 -6.41 20.12
C GLY A 457 6.49 -7.49 19.07
N GLU A 458 5.49 -8.34 19.28
CA GLU A 458 5.25 -9.52 18.43
C GLU A 458 3.77 -9.58 18.08
N THR A 459 3.45 -9.72 16.79
CA THR A 459 2.09 -9.96 16.30
C THR A 459 2.05 -11.26 15.51
N LYS A 460 1.26 -12.21 16.01
CA LYS A 460 0.97 -13.49 15.37
C LYS A 460 -0.41 -13.44 14.76
N ARG A 461 -0.55 -13.81 13.49
CA ARG A 461 -1.82 -13.85 12.80
C ARG A 461 -2.02 -15.17 12.07
N TYR A 462 -3.18 -15.76 12.27
CA TYR A 462 -3.68 -16.89 11.50
C TYR A 462 -4.88 -16.43 10.69
N ARG A 463 -4.90 -16.71 9.39
CA ARG A 463 -6.03 -16.36 8.52
C ARG A 463 -6.34 -17.49 7.56
N THR A 464 -7.64 -17.79 7.41
CA THR A 464 -8.14 -18.79 6.48
C THR A 464 -9.18 -18.15 5.58
N LEU A 465 -8.87 -18.13 4.28
CA LEU A 465 -9.84 -17.85 3.22
C LEU A 465 -10.35 -19.16 2.66
N ALA A 466 -11.67 -19.35 2.61
CA ALA A 466 -12.29 -20.53 2.03
C ALA A 466 -13.52 -20.16 1.20
N THR A 467 -13.61 -20.69 0.00
CA THR A 467 -14.78 -20.58 -0.89
C THR A 467 -15.17 -21.97 -1.35
N LEU A 468 -16.45 -22.32 -1.17
CA LEU A 468 -17.08 -23.50 -1.73
C LEU A 468 -18.19 -23.05 -2.68
N TYR A 469 -18.25 -23.59 -3.89
CA TYR A 469 -19.32 -23.27 -4.83
C TYR A 469 -19.81 -24.48 -5.61
N GLY A 470 -21.06 -24.40 -6.03
CA GLY A 470 -21.67 -25.28 -7.01
C GLY A 470 -22.33 -24.46 -8.12
N GLU A 471 -22.16 -24.89 -9.36
CA GLU A 471 -22.76 -24.31 -10.55
C GLU A 471 -23.49 -25.40 -11.35
N TYR A 472 -24.78 -25.18 -11.61
CA TYR A 472 -25.63 -26.06 -12.37
C TYR A 472 -26.21 -25.35 -13.60
N GLU A 473 -26.01 -25.93 -14.78
CA GLU A 473 -26.62 -25.47 -16.03
C GLU A 473 -28.06 -25.99 -16.10
N LEU A 474 -29.04 -25.12 -15.84
CA LEU A 474 -30.47 -25.44 -15.83
C LEU A 474 -31.01 -25.70 -17.24
N MET A 475 -30.54 -24.91 -18.20
CA MET A 475 -30.78 -25.07 -19.62
C MET A 475 -29.61 -24.44 -20.37
N LYS A 476 -29.49 -24.69 -21.68
CA LYS A 476 -28.38 -24.17 -22.48
C LYS A 476 -28.19 -22.66 -22.28
N GLY A 477 -27.06 -22.27 -21.72
CA GLY A 477 -26.72 -20.87 -21.45
C GLY A 477 -27.32 -20.27 -20.17
N LEU A 478 -28.23 -20.95 -19.47
CA LEU A 478 -28.75 -20.56 -18.15
C LEU A 478 -28.05 -21.36 -17.04
N SER A 479 -27.18 -20.72 -16.27
CA SER A 479 -26.53 -21.34 -15.12
C SER A 479 -26.95 -20.71 -13.79
N PHE A 480 -27.22 -21.56 -12.81
CA PHE A 480 -27.38 -21.17 -11.41
C PHE A 480 -26.10 -21.50 -10.66
N ARG A 481 -25.55 -20.53 -9.93
CA ARG A 481 -24.36 -20.71 -9.09
C ARG A 481 -24.64 -20.25 -7.68
N SER A 482 -24.35 -21.12 -6.71
CA SER A 482 -24.37 -20.80 -5.28
C SER A 482 -22.96 -20.94 -4.70
N SER A 483 -22.56 -19.99 -3.86
CA SER A 483 -21.28 -20.01 -3.18
C SER A 483 -21.39 -19.66 -1.70
N ILE A 484 -20.50 -20.25 -0.91
CA ILE A 484 -20.31 -19.99 0.51
C ILE A 484 -18.84 -19.59 0.68
N ASN A 485 -18.62 -18.43 1.28
CA ASN A 485 -17.29 -17.86 1.46
C ASN A 485 -17.07 -17.52 2.94
N LEU A 486 -15.87 -17.82 3.43
CA LEU A 486 -15.44 -17.61 4.80
C LEU A 486 -14.08 -16.91 4.80
N ASP A 487 -13.96 -15.81 5.52
CA ASP A 487 -12.69 -15.20 5.94
C ASP A 487 -12.66 -15.20 7.46
N ASN A 488 -11.78 -16.00 8.04
CA ASN A 488 -11.56 -16.05 9.48
C ASN A 488 -10.13 -15.58 9.77
N THR A 489 -9.99 -14.50 10.53
CA THR A 489 -8.71 -13.96 10.98
C THR A 489 -8.65 -13.96 12.50
N ASP A 490 -7.63 -14.61 13.05
CA ASP A 490 -7.26 -14.59 14.47
C ASP A 490 -5.91 -13.88 14.61
N ASN A 491 -5.86 -12.83 15.42
CA ASN A 491 -4.66 -12.03 15.62
C ASN A 491 -4.36 -11.88 17.11
N ASN A 492 -3.12 -12.17 17.50
CA ASN A 492 -2.61 -12.00 18.86
C ASN A 492 -1.36 -11.12 18.81
N SER A 493 -1.41 -9.99 19.51
CA SER A 493 -0.30 -9.04 19.62
C SER A 493 0.14 -8.93 21.07
N ARG A 494 1.43 -9.12 21.34
CA ARG A 494 2.02 -8.91 22.67
C ARG A 494 3.08 -7.83 22.62
N SER A 495 3.16 -7.06 23.69
CA SER A 495 4.27 -6.13 23.91
C SER A 495 4.79 -6.23 25.34
N TYR A 496 6.10 -6.03 25.51
CA TYR A 496 6.76 -5.96 26.81
C TYR A 496 7.89 -4.93 26.75
N VAL A 497 7.88 -3.97 27.69
CA VAL A 497 8.91 -2.94 27.84
C VAL A 497 9.49 -3.06 29.24
N PRO A 498 10.76 -3.50 29.39
CA PRO A 498 11.37 -3.65 30.71
C PRO A 498 11.74 -2.29 31.31
N TYR A 499 11.69 -2.20 32.65
CA TYR A 499 12.06 -0.99 33.36
C TYR A 499 13.49 -0.50 33.04
N THR A 500 14.41 -1.42 32.69
CA THR A 500 15.82 -1.15 32.38
C THR A 500 16.02 -0.27 31.16
N VAL A 501 15.05 -0.18 30.26
CA VAL A 501 15.11 0.68 29.05
C VAL A 501 14.03 1.75 29.06
N SER A 502 13.53 2.06 30.27
CA SER A 502 12.50 3.06 30.52
C SER A 502 12.94 4.04 31.62
N SER A 503 12.40 5.26 31.57
CA SER A 503 12.57 6.29 32.61
C SER A 503 14.02 6.75 32.83
N THR A 504 14.31 7.46 33.92
CA THR A 504 15.68 7.91 34.26
C THR A 504 16.39 6.90 35.15
N LEU A 505 17.73 6.98 35.24
CA LEU A 505 18.49 6.15 36.18
C LEU A 505 17.99 6.31 37.62
N LEU A 506 17.72 7.54 38.06
CA LEU A 506 17.16 7.80 39.40
C LEU A 506 15.84 7.05 39.60
N SER A 507 14.92 7.07 38.63
CA SER A 507 13.66 6.33 38.72
C SER A 507 13.85 4.80 38.66
N ARG A 508 14.96 4.30 38.11
CA ARG A 508 15.30 2.86 38.08
C ARG A 508 16.01 2.40 39.35
N THR A 509 16.70 3.28 40.07
CA THR A 509 17.54 2.93 41.23
C THR A 509 17.01 3.46 42.56
N PHE A 510 16.10 4.43 42.55
CA PHE A 510 15.63 5.14 43.73
C PHE A 510 14.11 5.43 43.64
N ASP A 511 13.29 4.62 44.32
CA ASP A 511 11.90 4.96 44.66
C ASP A 511 11.72 4.90 46.20
N PRO A 512 11.59 6.04 46.89
CA PRO A 512 11.37 6.10 48.34
C PRO A 512 10.06 5.43 48.79
N ALA A 513 9.13 5.17 47.89
CA ALA A 513 7.81 4.60 48.16
C ALA A 513 7.73 3.10 47.77
N ALA A 514 8.76 2.30 48.06
CA ALA A 514 8.70 0.83 48.08
C ALA A 514 7.99 0.14 46.90
N LYS A 515 8.06 0.68 45.67
CA LYS A 515 7.66 -0.07 44.47
C LYS A 515 8.88 -0.79 43.91
N ALA A 516 8.77 -2.10 43.72
CA ALA A 516 9.84 -2.96 43.19
C ALA A 516 10.47 -2.35 41.91
N LEU A 517 11.76 -2.65 41.65
CA LEU A 517 12.51 -2.17 40.47
C LEU A 517 11.72 -2.28 39.14
N THR A 518 10.86 -3.29 39.06
CA THR A 518 9.99 -3.64 37.94
C THR A 518 8.68 -2.85 37.86
N SER A 519 8.48 -1.82 38.68
CA SER A 519 7.26 -0.99 38.70
C SER A 519 7.03 -0.22 37.41
N ASN A 520 8.10 0.12 36.69
CA ASN A 520 8.07 0.76 35.37
C ASN A 520 8.06 -0.24 34.20
N THR A 521 8.15 -1.54 34.47
CA THR A 521 7.98 -2.56 33.42
C THR A 521 6.51 -2.56 32.98
N THR A 522 6.28 -2.51 31.68
CA THR A 522 4.92 -2.58 31.12
C THR A 522 4.79 -3.75 30.17
N GLY A 523 3.60 -4.31 30.06
CA GLY A 523 3.28 -5.31 29.06
C GLY A 523 1.82 -5.27 28.66
N SER A 524 1.53 -5.77 27.47
CA SER A 524 0.17 -5.86 26.94
C SER A 524 -0.01 -7.11 26.09
N PHE A 525 -1.25 -7.59 26.03
CA PHE A 525 -1.69 -8.69 25.19
C PHE A 525 -3.05 -8.31 24.60
N ASN A 526 -3.08 -8.10 23.29
CA ASN A 526 -4.27 -7.70 22.55
C ASN A 526 -4.63 -8.81 21.57
N THR A 527 -5.91 -9.16 21.50
CA THR A 527 -6.41 -10.10 20.51
C THR A 527 -7.58 -9.50 19.76
N TYR A 528 -7.69 -9.88 18.49
CA TYR A 528 -8.95 -9.73 17.77
C TYR A 528 -9.23 -10.96 16.94
N LYS A 529 -10.52 -11.29 16.85
CA LYS A 529 -11.05 -12.32 15.96
C LYS A 529 -12.06 -11.68 15.03
N ARG A 530 -11.84 -11.83 13.73
CA ARG A 530 -12.74 -11.33 12.69
C ARG A 530 -13.26 -12.49 11.86
N GLN A 531 -14.57 -12.54 11.68
CA GLN A 531 -15.25 -13.56 10.89
C GLN A 531 -16.16 -12.87 9.87
N THR A 532 -15.90 -13.10 8.60
CA THR A 532 -16.74 -12.67 7.49
C THR A 532 -17.31 -13.91 6.81
N PHE A 533 -18.62 -13.96 6.71
CA PHE A 533 -19.36 -15.01 6.01
C PHE A 533 -20.14 -14.39 4.87
N VAL A 534 -19.99 -14.92 3.66
CA VAL A 534 -20.72 -14.45 2.47
C VAL A 534 -21.35 -15.62 1.74
N ASN A 535 -22.68 -15.59 1.62
CA ASN A 535 -23.41 -16.47 0.72
C ASN A 535 -23.90 -15.68 -0.49
N GLU A 536 -23.60 -16.19 -1.69
CA GLU A 536 -24.00 -15.56 -2.94
C GLU A 536 -24.66 -16.56 -3.86
N ASN A 537 -25.81 -16.17 -4.39
CA ASN A 537 -26.60 -16.95 -5.32
C ASN A 537 -26.80 -16.13 -6.58
N THR A 538 -26.45 -16.68 -7.73
CA THR A 538 -26.51 -16.00 -9.03
C THR A 538 -27.19 -16.87 -10.07
N LEU A 539 -27.97 -16.23 -10.94
CA LEU A 539 -28.58 -16.83 -12.11
C LEU A 539 -28.10 -16.06 -13.33
N SER A 540 -27.37 -16.73 -14.21
CA SER A 540 -26.76 -16.13 -15.40
C SER A 540 -27.35 -16.74 -16.66
N TYR A 541 -27.85 -15.90 -17.57
CA TYR A 541 -28.33 -16.31 -18.89
C TYR A 541 -27.45 -15.69 -19.98
N ASN A 542 -26.76 -16.54 -20.73
CA ASN A 542 -25.92 -16.19 -21.87
C ASN A 542 -26.52 -16.76 -23.14
N THR A 543 -26.90 -15.90 -24.08
CA THR A 543 -27.43 -16.34 -25.37
C THR A 543 -26.91 -15.48 -26.51
N SER A 544 -26.82 -16.09 -27.70
CA SER A 544 -26.49 -15.41 -28.94
C SER A 544 -27.55 -15.76 -29.99
N PHE A 545 -28.11 -14.75 -30.65
CA PHE A 545 -29.12 -14.92 -31.70
C PHE A 545 -28.70 -14.21 -32.98
N ASP A 546 -29.05 -14.80 -34.12
CA ASP A 546 -28.63 -14.41 -35.47
C ASP A 546 -27.11 -14.24 -35.65
N LYS A 547 -26.30 -14.82 -34.75
CA LYS A 547 -24.83 -14.71 -34.66
C LYS A 547 -24.29 -13.28 -34.47
N ILE A 548 -25.15 -12.26 -34.52
CA ILE A 548 -24.79 -10.85 -34.40
C ILE A 548 -25.27 -10.24 -33.09
N HIS A 549 -26.22 -10.86 -32.39
CA HIS A 549 -26.67 -10.37 -31.09
C HIS A 549 -26.12 -11.26 -29.99
N ASN A 550 -25.40 -10.69 -29.02
CA ASN A 550 -25.05 -11.41 -27.79
C ASN A 550 -25.68 -10.71 -26.60
N LEU A 551 -26.39 -11.49 -25.77
CA LEU A 551 -27.08 -11.03 -24.57
C LEU A 551 -26.56 -11.82 -23.36
N ASN A 552 -26.09 -11.09 -22.34
CA ASN A 552 -25.77 -11.62 -21.02
C ASN A 552 -26.69 -10.95 -20.00
N VAL A 553 -27.45 -11.75 -19.26
CA VAL A 553 -28.29 -11.30 -18.14
C VAL A 553 -27.82 -12.01 -16.89
N LEU A 554 -27.63 -11.25 -15.81
CA LEU A 554 -27.25 -11.76 -14.50
C LEU A 554 -28.25 -11.24 -13.48
N LEU A 555 -28.75 -12.13 -12.64
CA LEU A 555 -29.49 -11.81 -11.41
C LEU A 555 -28.73 -12.40 -10.23
N GLY A 556 -28.70 -11.70 -9.11
CA GLY A 556 -28.02 -12.22 -7.93
C GLY A 556 -28.52 -11.66 -6.62
N GLN A 557 -28.28 -12.45 -5.57
CA GLN A 557 -28.53 -12.12 -4.18
C GLN A 557 -27.26 -12.43 -3.38
N SER A 558 -26.92 -11.54 -2.45
CA SER A 558 -25.76 -11.68 -1.56
C SER A 558 -26.19 -11.42 -0.12
N TYR A 559 -25.78 -12.30 0.79
CA TYR A 559 -25.90 -12.12 2.23
C TYR A 559 -24.49 -12.12 2.82
N ASN A 560 -24.11 -11.01 3.44
CA ASN A 560 -22.83 -10.85 4.12
C ASN A 560 -23.06 -10.58 5.60
N TYR A 561 -22.34 -11.35 6.43
CA TYR A 561 -22.29 -11.19 7.88
C TYR A 561 -20.84 -10.99 8.31
N ASP A 562 -20.59 -9.92 9.06
CA ASP A 562 -19.30 -9.60 9.64
C ASP A 562 -19.42 -9.57 11.17
N ARG A 563 -18.48 -10.20 11.87
CA ARG A 563 -18.33 -10.13 13.33
C ARG A 563 -16.88 -9.88 13.70
N THR A 564 -16.64 -8.95 14.63
CA THR A 564 -15.32 -8.71 15.22
C THR A 564 -15.41 -8.70 16.73
N ASP A 565 -14.66 -9.59 17.38
CA ASP A 565 -14.48 -9.65 18.82
C ASP A 565 -13.06 -9.19 19.17
N ASN A 566 -12.91 -8.26 20.11
CA ASN A 566 -11.62 -7.74 20.57
C ASN A 566 -11.45 -8.00 22.06
N SER A 567 -10.22 -8.27 22.49
CA SER A 567 -9.82 -8.29 23.89
C SER A 567 -8.49 -7.58 24.05
N SER A 568 -8.37 -6.78 25.12
CA SER A 568 -7.14 -6.10 25.48
C SER A 568 -6.83 -6.38 26.94
N LEU A 569 -5.60 -6.81 27.22
CA LEU A 569 -5.06 -6.97 28.55
C LEU A 569 -3.78 -6.14 28.66
N ALA A 570 -3.60 -5.47 29.79
CA ALA A 570 -2.41 -4.67 30.07
C ALA A 570 -2.00 -4.83 31.54
N SER A 571 -0.69 -4.75 31.79
CA SER A 571 -0.15 -4.68 33.14
C SER A 571 -0.55 -3.38 33.82
N SER A 572 -0.89 -3.45 35.11
CA SER A 572 -1.11 -2.30 35.98
C SER A 572 -0.21 -2.43 37.21
N GLY A 573 0.50 -1.36 37.57
CA GLY A 573 1.41 -1.36 38.72
C GLY A 573 2.73 -2.13 38.53
N GLY A 574 3.14 -2.38 37.28
CA GLY A 574 4.41 -3.02 36.95
C GLY A 574 4.37 -4.55 36.97
N TYR A 575 5.53 -5.16 37.21
CA TYR A 575 5.73 -6.61 37.29
C TYR A 575 6.30 -7.04 38.64
N THR A 576 6.07 -8.29 39.04
CA THR A 576 6.65 -8.93 40.23
C THR A 576 7.98 -9.64 39.94
N SER A 577 8.28 -9.91 38.66
CA SER A 577 9.52 -10.52 38.18
C SER A 577 10.06 -9.76 36.97
N SER A 578 11.38 -9.59 36.90
CA SER A 578 12.07 -9.01 35.73
C SER A 578 12.41 -10.03 34.65
N VAL A 579 12.22 -11.33 34.92
CA VAL A 579 12.57 -12.42 33.99
C VAL A 579 11.33 -12.91 33.23
N ILE A 580 10.17 -12.90 33.88
CA ILE A 580 8.91 -13.37 33.27
C ILE A 580 8.26 -12.20 32.53
N GLN A 581 8.19 -12.29 31.21
CA GLN A 581 7.67 -11.24 30.35
C GLN A 581 6.15 -11.33 30.11
N THR A 582 5.54 -12.44 30.49
CA THR A 582 4.10 -12.69 30.35
C THR A 582 3.29 -11.99 31.44
N LEU A 583 2.04 -11.61 31.12
CA LEU A 583 1.18 -10.83 32.02
C LEU A 583 0.85 -11.52 33.35
N ASN A 584 1.02 -12.84 33.49
CA ASN A 584 0.84 -13.52 34.78
C ASN A 584 1.86 -13.09 35.84
N ALA A 585 2.96 -12.43 35.45
CA ALA A 585 3.91 -11.82 36.37
C ALA A 585 3.65 -10.32 36.58
N ALA A 586 2.63 -9.72 35.95
CA ALA A 586 2.25 -8.34 36.24
C ALA A 586 1.70 -8.21 37.68
N SER A 587 1.92 -7.07 38.33
CA SER A 587 1.41 -6.79 39.68
C SER A 587 -0.12 -6.83 39.72
N ALA A 588 -0.75 -6.32 38.66
CA ALA A 588 -2.17 -6.46 38.36
C ALA A 588 -2.35 -6.50 36.85
N VAL A 589 -3.46 -7.08 36.39
CA VAL A 589 -3.85 -7.07 34.97
C VAL A 589 -5.19 -6.36 34.86
N THR A 590 -5.25 -5.32 34.05
CA THR A 590 -6.50 -4.67 33.64
C THR A 590 -6.85 -5.12 32.24
N GLY A 591 -8.15 -5.24 31.94
CA GLY A 591 -8.57 -5.67 30.63
C GLY A 591 -9.93 -5.13 30.21
N SER A 592 -10.19 -5.23 28.91
CA SER A 592 -11.48 -4.92 28.30
C SER A 592 -11.76 -5.89 27.16
N SER A 593 -13.04 -6.11 26.87
CA SER A 593 -13.47 -6.83 25.69
C SER A 593 -14.61 -6.09 25.00
N SER A 594 -14.71 -6.24 23.69
CA SER A 594 -15.78 -5.65 22.90
C SER A 594 -16.16 -6.56 21.74
N SER A 595 -17.39 -6.42 21.25
CA SER A 595 -17.90 -7.17 20.11
C SER A 595 -18.72 -6.26 19.20
N THR A 596 -18.53 -6.44 17.90
CA THR A 596 -19.26 -5.71 16.86
C THR A 596 -19.76 -6.71 15.82
N GLN A 597 -20.93 -6.43 15.27
CA GLN A 597 -21.50 -7.23 14.19
C GLN A 597 -22.28 -6.35 13.22
N ASN A 598 -22.27 -6.73 11.96
CA ASN A 598 -23.08 -6.09 10.94
C ASN A 598 -23.51 -7.08 9.85
N VAL A 599 -24.61 -6.73 9.18
CA VAL A 599 -25.20 -7.48 8.07
C VAL A 599 -25.35 -6.56 6.87
N LEU A 600 -25.07 -7.10 5.69
CA LEU A 600 -25.39 -6.51 4.40
C LEU A 600 -26.19 -7.54 3.58
N LEU A 601 -27.40 -7.14 3.18
CA LEU A 601 -28.24 -7.90 2.28
C LEU A 601 -28.34 -7.15 0.95
N SER A 602 -28.14 -7.85 -0.16
CA SER A 602 -28.03 -7.21 -1.46
C SER A 602 -28.74 -7.98 -2.55
N TYR A 603 -29.35 -7.24 -3.48
CA TYR A 603 -29.96 -7.75 -4.70
C TYR A 603 -29.40 -6.98 -5.89
N PHE A 604 -29.01 -7.69 -6.94
CA PHE A 604 -28.40 -7.05 -8.09
C PHE A 604 -28.79 -7.71 -9.40
N SER A 605 -28.82 -6.90 -10.44
CA SER A 605 -29.06 -7.33 -11.81
C SER A 605 -28.09 -6.63 -12.76
N ARG A 606 -27.72 -7.32 -13.83
CA ARG A 606 -26.90 -6.77 -14.90
C ARG A 606 -27.38 -7.30 -16.25
N VAL A 607 -27.51 -6.41 -17.21
CA VAL A 607 -27.83 -6.74 -18.60
C VAL A 607 -26.71 -6.18 -19.48
N GLN A 608 -26.16 -7.04 -20.32
CA GLN A 608 -25.14 -6.69 -21.29
C GLN A 608 -25.59 -7.14 -22.66
N TYR A 609 -25.42 -6.26 -23.63
CA TYR A 609 -25.83 -6.48 -24.99
C TYR A 609 -24.73 -6.01 -25.93
N SER A 610 -24.43 -6.83 -26.93
CA SER A 610 -23.56 -6.45 -28.04
C SER A 610 -24.26 -6.73 -29.36
N TYR A 611 -24.23 -5.74 -30.25
CA TYR A 611 -24.68 -5.87 -31.63
C TYR A 611 -23.48 -5.90 -32.56
N ASN A 612 -23.28 -7.04 -33.22
CA ASN A 612 -22.20 -7.37 -34.14
C ASN A 612 -20.81 -7.07 -33.55
N ASP A 613 -20.69 -7.13 -32.22
CA ASP A 613 -19.57 -6.63 -31.44
C ASP A 613 -19.13 -5.18 -31.80
N LYS A 614 -20.02 -4.38 -32.38
CA LYS A 614 -19.83 -2.97 -32.77
C LYS A 614 -20.37 -2.02 -31.71
N TYR A 615 -21.64 -2.19 -31.37
CA TYR A 615 -22.34 -1.38 -30.36
C TYR A 615 -22.50 -2.22 -29.11
N LEU A 616 -22.01 -1.68 -28.00
CA LEU A 616 -21.94 -2.35 -26.73
C LEU A 616 -22.76 -1.54 -25.73
N LEU A 617 -23.60 -2.23 -24.97
CA LEU A 617 -24.41 -1.66 -23.89
C LEU A 617 -24.27 -2.54 -22.66
N SER A 618 -24.05 -1.93 -21.50
CA SER A 618 -24.11 -2.62 -20.21
C SER A 618 -24.85 -1.74 -19.22
N ALA A 619 -25.88 -2.30 -18.59
CA ALA A 619 -26.65 -1.64 -17.54
C ALA A 619 -26.72 -2.54 -16.31
N SER A 620 -26.64 -1.95 -15.12
CA SER A 620 -26.81 -2.67 -13.86
C SER A 620 -27.66 -1.90 -12.88
N LEU A 621 -28.38 -2.62 -12.03
CA LEU A 621 -29.11 -2.07 -10.91
C LEU A 621 -28.82 -2.92 -9.68
N ARG A 622 -28.44 -2.27 -8.59
CA ARG A 622 -28.18 -2.93 -7.31
C ARG A 622 -28.88 -2.20 -6.18
N GLU A 623 -29.46 -2.97 -5.27
CA GLU A 623 -30.03 -2.51 -4.01
C GLU A 623 -29.27 -3.17 -2.86
N ASP A 624 -28.77 -2.35 -1.94
CA ASP A 624 -28.01 -2.80 -0.77
C ASP A 624 -28.69 -2.32 0.53
N GLY A 625 -28.97 -3.25 1.44
CA GLY A 625 -29.52 -2.99 2.77
C GLY A 625 -28.50 -3.30 3.86
N SER A 626 -28.07 -2.29 4.62
CA SER A 626 -27.07 -2.47 5.69
C SER A 626 -27.64 -2.19 7.08
N SER A 627 -27.22 -3.01 8.06
CA SER A 627 -27.57 -2.83 9.47
C SER A 627 -26.94 -1.60 10.12
N ARG A 628 -25.97 -0.95 9.47
CA ARG A 628 -25.21 0.19 10.01
C ARG A 628 -25.93 1.54 9.89
N PHE A 629 -26.99 1.60 9.10
CA PHE A 629 -27.73 2.84 8.83
C PHE A 629 -28.99 2.99 9.67
N GLY A 630 -29.50 4.22 9.67
CA GLY A 630 -30.70 4.60 10.38
C GLY A 630 -31.91 3.75 9.98
N ALA A 631 -32.89 3.65 10.88
CA ALA A 631 -34.08 2.83 10.66
C ALA A 631 -34.86 3.22 9.39
N ASN A 632 -34.77 4.49 8.97
CA ASN A 632 -35.50 5.05 7.83
C ASN A 632 -34.72 4.92 6.49
N SER A 633 -33.45 4.50 6.52
CA SER A 633 -32.51 4.68 5.42
C SER A 633 -31.58 3.46 5.18
N LYS A 634 -32.00 2.28 5.64
CA LYS A 634 -31.18 1.05 5.54
C LYS A 634 -30.82 0.64 4.11
N TYR A 635 -31.71 0.88 3.17
CA TYR A 635 -31.58 0.47 1.77
C TYR A 635 -31.12 1.62 0.87
N GLY A 636 -30.15 1.35 0.01
CA GLY A 636 -29.64 2.27 -1.01
C GLY A 636 -29.67 1.62 -2.40
N ILE A 637 -30.03 2.40 -3.42
CA ILE A 637 -30.13 1.95 -4.82
C ILE A 637 -29.02 2.60 -5.66
N PHE A 638 -28.31 1.77 -6.41
CA PHE A 638 -27.08 2.08 -7.12
C PHE A 638 -27.19 1.66 -8.60
N PRO A 639 -27.73 2.53 -9.47
CA PRO A 639 -27.81 2.27 -10.90
C PRO A 639 -26.50 2.57 -11.62
N SER A 640 -26.23 1.83 -12.70
CA SER A 640 -25.17 2.15 -13.65
C SER A 640 -25.53 1.81 -15.09
N ALA A 641 -24.92 2.53 -16.03
CA ALA A 641 -25.03 2.29 -17.45
C ALA A 641 -23.72 2.66 -18.15
N SER A 642 -23.37 1.93 -19.20
CA SER A 642 -22.21 2.21 -20.04
C SER A 642 -22.49 1.81 -21.48
N ILE A 643 -21.89 2.56 -22.39
CA ILE A 643 -21.97 2.34 -23.83
C ILE A 643 -20.56 2.29 -24.40
N GLY A 644 -20.37 1.48 -25.43
CA GLY A 644 -19.13 1.41 -26.19
C GLY A 644 -19.40 1.27 -27.68
N TRP A 645 -18.56 1.91 -28.49
CA TRP A 645 -18.60 1.83 -29.94
C TRP A 645 -17.23 1.45 -30.48
N ASN A 646 -17.15 0.24 -31.02
CA ASN A 646 -15.97 -0.27 -31.73
C ASN A 646 -15.94 0.27 -33.17
N ILE A 647 -15.45 1.49 -33.32
CA ILE A 647 -15.41 2.23 -34.59
C ILE A 647 -14.59 1.47 -35.63
N ILE A 648 -13.52 0.76 -35.22
CA ILE A 648 -12.67 -0.02 -36.14
C ILE A 648 -13.43 -1.10 -36.92
N LYS A 649 -14.58 -1.56 -36.39
CA LYS A 649 -15.43 -2.55 -37.08
C LYS A 649 -16.37 -1.93 -38.11
N GLU A 650 -16.41 -0.60 -38.23
CA GLU A 650 -17.20 0.06 -39.25
C GLU A 650 -16.56 -0.04 -40.63
N ASP A 651 -17.40 -0.16 -41.65
CA ASP A 651 -16.93 -0.43 -43.02
C ASP A 651 -16.10 0.73 -43.59
N PHE A 652 -16.33 1.96 -43.11
CA PHE A 652 -15.52 3.13 -43.47
C PHE A 652 -14.10 3.10 -42.88
N MET A 653 -13.90 2.45 -41.72
CA MET A 653 -12.58 2.34 -41.08
C MET A 653 -11.69 1.27 -41.70
N ARG A 654 -12.27 0.26 -42.36
CA ARG A 654 -11.52 -0.87 -42.95
C ARG A 654 -10.45 -0.45 -43.96
N LYS A 655 -10.56 0.75 -44.54
CA LYS A 655 -9.60 1.31 -45.51
C LYS A 655 -8.36 1.95 -44.84
N ILE A 656 -8.40 2.19 -43.53
CA ILE A 656 -7.35 2.89 -42.79
C ILE A 656 -6.48 1.87 -42.06
N HIS A 657 -5.46 1.33 -42.74
CA HIS A 657 -4.58 0.30 -42.19
C HIS A 657 -3.68 0.76 -41.04
N VAL A 658 -3.50 2.07 -40.88
CA VAL A 658 -2.70 2.64 -39.77
C VAL A 658 -3.36 2.41 -38.42
N ILE A 659 -4.68 2.33 -38.37
CA ILE A 659 -5.47 2.15 -37.15
C ILE A 659 -5.88 0.68 -37.05
N SER A 660 -5.39 0.00 -36.01
CA SER A 660 -5.61 -1.42 -35.75
C SER A 660 -6.73 -1.66 -34.75
N ASP A 661 -6.95 -0.72 -33.83
CA ASP A 661 -8.08 -0.71 -32.90
C ASP A 661 -8.51 0.74 -32.64
N LEU A 662 -9.82 0.94 -32.49
CA LEU A 662 -10.40 2.23 -32.15
C LEU A 662 -11.77 2.00 -31.53
N LYS A 663 -11.89 2.34 -30.25
CA LYS A 663 -13.12 2.24 -29.48
C LYS A 663 -13.31 3.48 -28.62
N ILE A 664 -14.52 4.04 -28.67
CA ILE A 664 -14.94 5.08 -27.74
C ILE A 664 -15.92 4.46 -26.75
N ARG A 665 -15.79 4.81 -25.48
CA ARG A 665 -16.64 4.33 -24.40
C ARG A 665 -17.05 5.47 -23.48
N GLY A 666 -18.25 5.36 -22.92
CA GLY A 666 -18.77 6.32 -21.97
C GLY A 666 -19.63 5.63 -20.93
N SER A 667 -19.56 6.08 -19.68
CA SER A 667 -20.32 5.47 -18.59
C SER A 667 -20.79 6.46 -17.54
N TYR A 668 -21.81 6.00 -16.82
CA TYR A 668 -22.39 6.63 -15.65
C TYR A 668 -22.63 5.57 -14.59
N GLY A 669 -22.22 5.83 -13.36
CA GLY A 669 -22.49 4.94 -12.23
C GLY A 669 -22.64 5.69 -10.92
N ALA A 670 -23.59 5.24 -10.10
CA ALA A 670 -23.75 5.69 -8.72
C ALA A 670 -23.43 4.53 -7.77
N ASN A 671 -22.49 4.74 -6.85
CA ASN A 671 -22.09 3.79 -5.81
C ASN A 671 -22.32 4.38 -4.41
N GLY A 672 -22.28 3.53 -3.38
CA GLY A 672 -22.40 3.93 -1.97
C GLY A 672 -21.15 3.61 -1.16
N THR A 673 -21.07 4.13 0.08
CA THR A 673 -20.17 3.60 1.13
C THR A 673 -20.93 3.27 2.40
N ASN A 674 -20.62 2.13 3.04
CA ASN A 674 -21.05 1.78 4.41
C ASN A 674 -19.90 1.83 5.43
N ASN A 675 -18.82 2.51 5.09
CA ASN A 675 -17.64 2.60 5.94
C ASN A 675 -17.75 3.79 6.92
N LEU A 676 -18.65 3.65 7.90
CA LEU A 676 -19.04 4.69 8.87
C LEU A 676 -18.11 4.81 10.10
N GLY A 677 -17.04 4.01 10.16
CA GLY A 677 -16.16 3.90 11.34
C GLY A 677 -16.78 3.23 12.58
N SER A 678 -18.10 3.09 12.65
CA SER A 678 -18.83 2.41 13.73
C SER A 678 -20.03 1.64 13.19
N ASP A 679 -20.20 0.38 13.63
CA ASP A 679 -21.33 -0.48 13.23
C ASP A 679 -22.68 -0.03 13.82
N TYR A 680 -22.64 0.82 14.86
CA TYR A 680 -23.82 1.27 15.62
C TYR A 680 -23.98 2.80 15.59
N ALA A 681 -23.43 3.47 14.58
CA ALA A 681 -23.45 4.93 14.44
C ALA A 681 -24.83 5.61 14.63
N PRO A 682 -25.96 5.08 14.13
CA PRO A 682 -27.27 5.71 14.29
C PRO A 682 -27.94 5.43 15.63
N ILE A 683 -27.40 4.51 16.44
CA ILE A 683 -28.01 4.03 17.68
C ILE A 683 -27.37 4.78 18.87
N PRO A 684 -28.17 5.31 19.82
CA PRO A 684 -27.63 5.89 21.03
C PRO A 684 -27.02 4.79 21.92
N THR A 685 -25.71 4.89 22.19
CA THR A 685 -24.97 3.96 23.05
C THR A 685 -24.67 4.61 24.40
N LEU A 686 -24.55 3.79 25.45
CA LEU A 686 -24.09 4.21 26.77
C LEU A 686 -22.60 3.91 26.94
N VAL A 687 -21.86 4.80 27.59
CA VAL A 687 -20.45 4.61 27.97
C VAL A 687 -20.30 4.66 29.48
N SER A 688 -19.33 3.90 29.98
CA SER A 688 -18.92 3.94 31.39
C SER A 688 -18.41 5.33 31.76
N SER A 689 -18.87 5.89 32.87
CA SER A 689 -18.45 7.21 33.35
C SER A 689 -18.28 7.17 34.87
N GLY A 690 -17.12 7.61 35.35
CA GLY A 690 -16.84 7.69 36.78
C GLY A 690 -17.39 8.99 37.37
N TYR A 691 -18.14 8.88 38.47
CA TYR A 691 -18.61 10.04 39.24
C TYR A 691 -18.17 9.92 40.70
N ALA A 692 -17.46 10.92 41.22
CA ALA A 692 -17.06 10.94 42.62
C ALA A 692 -18.19 11.57 43.46
N PHE A 693 -18.71 10.83 44.45
CA PHE A 693 -19.69 11.35 45.40
C PHE A 693 -18.98 11.84 46.68
N GLY A 694 -19.28 13.07 47.11
CA GLY A 694 -18.74 13.64 48.36
C GLY A 694 -17.24 13.97 48.29
N THR A 695 -16.52 13.82 49.41
CA THR A 695 -15.07 14.08 49.52
C THR A 695 -14.22 12.85 49.20
N THR A 696 -14.82 11.70 48.87
CA THR A 696 -14.12 10.45 48.59
C THR A 696 -13.78 10.39 47.09
N LEU A 697 -12.49 10.38 46.76
CA LEU A 697 -11.97 10.36 45.37
C LEU A 697 -12.24 9.06 44.59
N ALA A 698 -12.94 8.09 45.17
CA ALA A 698 -13.29 6.84 44.49
C ALA A 698 -14.50 7.08 43.57
N ALA A 699 -14.25 7.14 42.26
CA ALA A 699 -15.31 7.26 41.27
C ALA A 699 -16.23 6.03 41.29
N VAL A 700 -17.52 6.24 41.58
CA VAL A 700 -18.56 5.23 41.32
C VAL A 700 -18.76 5.18 39.81
N ILE A 701 -18.66 3.98 39.25
CA ILE A 701 -18.81 3.78 37.80
C ILE A 701 -20.31 3.72 37.48
N GLY A 702 -20.81 4.74 36.80
CA GLY A 702 -22.14 4.80 36.20
C GLY A 702 -22.07 4.72 34.67
N GLN A 703 -23.19 5.03 34.02
CA GLN A 703 -23.28 5.11 32.56
C GLN A 703 -23.81 6.47 32.11
N SER A 704 -23.28 7.00 31.01
CA SER A 704 -23.77 8.22 30.38
C SER A 704 -24.00 7.99 28.87
N PRO A 705 -24.92 8.74 28.24
CA PRO A 705 -25.08 8.72 26.78
C PRO A 705 -23.80 9.16 26.07
N SER A 706 -23.41 8.43 25.03
CA SER A 706 -22.19 8.74 24.25
C SER A 706 -22.46 9.33 22.86
N LYS A 707 -23.69 9.21 22.36
CA LYS A 707 -24.07 9.62 20.99
C LYS A 707 -25.53 10.07 20.93
N ILE A 708 -25.81 10.97 19.99
CA ILE A 708 -27.16 11.37 19.59
C ILE A 708 -27.69 10.35 18.57
N ALA A 709 -28.97 9.97 18.68
CA ALA A 709 -29.63 9.07 17.73
C ALA A 709 -29.83 9.74 16.36
N ASN A 710 -29.58 9.01 15.28
CA ASN A 710 -29.83 9.48 13.91
C ASN A 710 -30.60 8.42 13.09
N PRO A 711 -31.93 8.40 13.11
CA PRO A 711 -32.73 7.43 12.36
C PRO A 711 -32.66 7.63 10.83
N ASP A 712 -32.15 8.77 10.36
CA ASP A 712 -32.06 9.16 8.94
C ASP A 712 -30.65 9.04 8.37
N LEU A 713 -29.67 8.58 9.18
CA LEU A 713 -28.29 8.39 8.74
C LEU A 713 -28.27 7.41 7.57
N GLN A 714 -27.79 7.87 6.42
CA GLN A 714 -27.85 7.16 5.13
C GLN A 714 -26.47 7.02 4.49
N TRP A 715 -26.43 6.38 3.33
CA TRP A 715 -25.21 6.13 2.56
C TRP A 715 -24.55 7.42 2.07
N GLU A 716 -23.21 7.47 2.07
CA GLU A 716 -22.49 8.44 1.21
C GLU A 716 -22.65 7.99 -0.24
N ARG A 717 -22.98 8.92 -1.14
CA ARG A 717 -23.24 8.61 -2.55
C ARG A 717 -22.15 9.18 -3.44
N SER A 718 -21.52 8.31 -4.22
CA SER A 718 -20.49 8.64 -5.22
C SER A 718 -21.06 8.47 -6.62
N VAL A 719 -21.15 9.55 -7.39
CA VAL A 719 -21.57 9.54 -8.80
C VAL A 719 -20.38 9.80 -9.70
N THR A 720 -20.14 8.94 -10.68
CA THR A 720 -19.03 9.07 -11.63
C THR A 720 -19.55 9.11 -13.06
N TYR A 721 -19.00 10.03 -13.83
CA TYR A 721 -19.07 10.05 -15.29
C TYR A 721 -17.67 9.77 -15.83
N ASP A 722 -17.58 8.89 -16.83
CA ASP A 722 -16.32 8.50 -17.45
C ASP A 722 -16.46 8.54 -18.98
N LEU A 723 -15.42 9.05 -19.64
CA LEU A 723 -15.28 9.04 -21.09
C LEU A 723 -13.92 8.46 -21.43
N GLY A 724 -13.89 7.38 -22.19
CA GLY A 724 -12.69 6.65 -22.54
C GLY A 724 -12.50 6.50 -24.04
N LEU A 725 -11.24 6.54 -24.47
CA LEU A 725 -10.79 6.27 -25.82
C LEU A 725 -9.72 5.17 -25.76
N ASP A 726 -9.99 4.03 -26.39
CA ASP A 726 -9.01 2.96 -26.56
C ASP A 726 -8.56 2.93 -28.03
N PHE A 727 -7.27 2.82 -28.27
CA PHE A 727 -6.70 2.85 -29.62
C PHE A 727 -5.52 1.88 -29.78
N GLY A 728 -5.34 1.42 -31.02
CA GLY A 728 -4.20 0.62 -31.47
C GLY A 728 -3.75 1.11 -32.84
N LEU A 729 -2.45 1.30 -33.04
CA LEU A 729 -1.85 1.81 -34.27
C LEU A 729 -0.74 0.87 -34.75
N PHE A 730 -0.52 0.85 -36.06
CA PHE A 730 0.57 0.13 -36.74
C PHE A 730 0.62 -1.36 -36.36
N ASP A 731 -0.47 -2.08 -36.60
CA ASP A 731 -0.64 -3.48 -36.20
C ASP A 731 -0.45 -3.70 -34.69
N ASN A 732 -1.06 -2.82 -33.90
CA ASN A 732 -0.96 -2.78 -32.44
C ASN A 732 0.46 -2.61 -31.90
N ARG A 733 1.41 -2.11 -32.70
CA ARG A 733 2.74 -1.75 -32.19
C ARG A 733 2.69 -0.59 -31.21
N LEU A 734 1.68 0.27 -31.30
CA LEU A 734 1.37 1.26 -30.29
C LEU A 734 -0.08 1.08 -29.86
N THR A 735 -0.32 0.78 -28.59
CA THR A 735 -1.65 0.64 -28.01
C THR A 735 -1.79 1.57 -26.83
N GLY A 736 -2.99 2.07 -26.58
CA GLY A 736 -3.22 2.92 -25.43
C GLY A 736 -4.68 3.12 -25.10
N SER A 737 -4.89 3.69 -23.92
CA SER A 737 -6.17 4.15 -23.42
C SER A 737 -6.03 5.53 -22.82
N PHE A 738 -7.00 6.39 -23.07
CA PHE A 738 -7.15 7.68 -22.42
C PHE A 738 -8.53 7.72 -21.76
N ASP A 739 -8.57 8.01 -20.46
CA ASP A 739 -9.80 8.17 -19.69
C ASP A 739 -9.87 9.57 -19.07
N TYR A 740 -11.03 10.22 -19.21
CA TYR A 740 -11.39 11.43 -18.47
C TYR A 740 -12.57 11.11 -17.55
N TYR A 741 -12.46 11.49 -16.28
CA TYR A 741 -13.50 11.23 -15.30
C TYR A 741 -13.87 12.44 -14.46
N ASN A 742 -15.13 12.46 -14.02
CA ASN A 742 -15.63 13.38 -13.01
C ASN A 742 -16.41 12.59 -11.96
N LYS A 743 -15.84 12.49 -10.77
CA LYS A 743 -16.39 11.79 -9.61
C LYS A 743 -16.82 12.80 -8.56
N LEU A 744 -18.09 12.77 -8.20
CA LEU A 744 -18.70 13.62 -7.18
C LEU A 744 -19.25 12.76 -6.04
N ASN A 745 -18.65 12.88 -4.87
CA ASN A 745 -19.13 12.29 -3.63
C ASN A 745 -19.99 13.32 -2.90
N THR A 746 -21.21 12.94 -2.56
CA THR A 746 -22.23 13.76 -1.88
C THR A 746 -22.76 13.04 -0.67
N GLN A 747 -23.42 13.77 0.23
CA GLN A 747 -23.99 13.19 1.45
C GLN A 747 -22.89 12.55 2.31
N LEU A 748 -21.71 13.18 2.37
CA LEU A 748 -20.55 12.67 3.13
C LEU A 748 -20.93 12.47 4.60
N LEU A 749 -20.32 11.48 5.22
CA LEU A 749 -20.58 11.10 6.61
C LEU A 749 -19.76 11.95 7.59
N LEU A 750 -20.14 13.22 7.79
CA LEU A 750 -19.37 14.18 8.57
C LEU A 750 -19.92 14.35 9.99
N ASN A 751 -19.01 14.44 10.97
CA ASN A 751 -19.35 14.90 12.31
C ASN A 751 -19.48 16.42 12.31
N VAL A 752 -20.72 16.91 12.26
CA VAL A 752 -21.03 18.33 12.37
C VAL A 752 -20.99 18.76 13.83
N GLN A 753 -20.47 19.96 14.10
CA GLN A 753 -20.50 20.54 15.44
C GLN A 753 -21.95 20.87 15.82
N VAL A 754 -22.32 20.56 17.05
CA VAL A 754 -23.62 20.93 17.64
C VAL A 754 -23.40 21.80 18.88
N PRO A 755 -24.36 22.67 19.26
CA PRO A 755 -24.24 23.48 20.46
C PRO A 755 -24.05 22.60 21.71
N GLU A 756 -23.02 22.87 22.53
CA GLU A 756 -22.69 22.03 23.70
C GLU A 756 -23.82 21.93 24.74
N VAL A 757 -24.79 22.85 24.72
CA VAL A 757 -26.02 22.79 25.54
C VAL A 757 -26.83 21.50 25.29
N THR A 758 -26.67 20.83 24.15
CA THR A 758 -27.29 19.53 23.90
C THR A 758 -26.66 18.39 24.71
N GLY A 759 -25.54 18.64 25.42
CA GLY A 759 -24.75 17.63 26.11
C GLY A 759 -23.78 16.86 25.19
N PHE A 760 -23.62 17.31 23.94
CA PHE A 760 -22.75 16.70 22.94
C PHE A 760 -22.00 17.79 22.17
N SER A 761 -20.82 17.48 21.63
CA SER A 761 -20.01 18.42 20.83
C SER A 761 -20.15 18.20 19.32
N THR A 762 -20.54 16.99 18.89
CA THR A 762 -20.72 16.65 17.48
C THR A 762 -21.89 15.70 17.24
N TYR A 763 -22.40 15.69 16.02
CA TYR A 763 -23.40 14.76 15.51
C TYR A 763 -23.00 14.24 14.13
N LEU A 764 -23.05 12.93 13.91
CA LEU A 764 -22.77 12.34 12.60
C LEU A 764 -23.98 12.53 11.68
N ASN A 765 -23.77 13.22 10.56
CA ASN A 765 -24.82 13.50 9.59
C ASN A 765 -24.31 13.37 8.15
N ASN A 766 -25.24 13.20 7.21
CA ASN A 766 -24.96 13.19 5.78
C ASN A 766 -24.89 14.63 5.23
N THR A 767 -23.70 15.23 5.26
CA THR A 767 -23.49 16.60 4.76
C THR A 767 -22.13 16.77 4.09
N GLY A 768 -22.04 17.73 3.19
CA GLY A 768 -20.81 18.02 2.45
C GLY A 768 -20.68 17.24 1.15
N SER A 769 -19.70 17.65 0.35
CA SER A 769 -19.37 17.00 -0.93
C SER A 769 -17.92 17.25 -1.34
N VAL A 770 -17.33 16.26 -1.99
CA VAL A 770 -15.97 16.29 -2.53
C VAL A 770 -16.02 15.88 -4.00
N ARG A 771 -15.22 16.54 -4.83
CA ARG A 771 -15.10 16.25 -6.26
C ARG A 771 -13.68 15.89 -6.63
N ASN A 772 -13.53 14.86 -7.45
CA ASN A 772 -12.30 14.47 -8.12
C ASN A 772 -12.51 14.53 -9.63
N ILE A 773 -11.68 15.29 -10.33
CA ILE A 773 -11.66 15.36 -11.80
C ILE A 773 -10.26 14.98 -12.25
N GLY A 774 -10.15 14.07 -13.20
CA GLY A 774 -8.83 13.59 -13.61
C GLY A 774 -8.78 13.03 -15.02
N GLU A 775 -7.54 12.87 -15.46
CA GLU A 775 -7.14 12.36 -16.76
C GLU A 775 -6.15 11.22 -16.54
N GLU A 776 -6.35 10.11 -17.25
CA GLU A 776 -5.53 8.90 -17.14
C GLU A 776 -5.08 8.49 -18.55
N LEU A 777 -3.78 8.26 -18.72
CA LEU A 777 -3.19 7.78 -19.97
C LEU A 777 -2.40 6.51 -19.70
N GLU A 778 -2.71 5.46 -20.45
CA GLU A 778 -1.90 4.24 -20.53
C GLU A 778 -1.44 4.08 -21.98
N LEU A 779 -0.14 3.86 -22.16
CA LEU A 779 0.46 3.68 -23.47
C LEU A 779 1.41 2.49 -23.42
N THR A 780 1.31 1.58 -24.39
CA THR A 780 2.27 0.49 -24.56
C THR A 780 2.77 0.47 -26.00
N SER A 781 4.09 0.51 -26.15
CA SER A 781 4.80 0.46 -27.42
C SER A 781 5.64 -0.82 -27.52
N HIS A 782 5.49 -1.54 -28.62
CA HIS A 782 6.34 -2.65 -29.04
C HIS A 782 7.44 -2.12 -29.98
N ASN A 783 8.46 -1.51 -29.38
CA ASN A 783 9.55 -0.81 -30.07
C ASN A 783 10.34 -1.74 -31.01
N PHE A 784 10.57 -2.99 -30.60
CA PHE A 784 11.14 -4.05 -31.43
C PHE A 784 10.45 -5.39 -31.16
N VAL A 785 10.17 -6.16 -32.21
CA VAL A 785 9.44 -7.44 -32.17
C VAL A 785 10.22 -8.61 -32.79
N GLY A 786 11.51 -8.41 -33.07
CA GLY A 786 12.38 -9.39 -33.69
C GLY A 786 13.06 -10.32 -32.70
N LYS A 787 14.29 -10.76 -33.02
CA LYS A 787 15.16 -11.54 -32.11
C LYS A 787 15.49 -10.77 -30.82
N PHE A 788 15.63 -9.46 -30.95
CA PHE A 788 15.62 -8.52 -29.84
C PHE A 788 14.21 -7.96 -29.72
N GLN A 789 13.62 -8.10 -28.54
CA GLN A 789 12.32 -7.54 -28.20
C GLN A 789 12.51 -6.41 -27.22
N TRP A 790 11.83 -5.29 -27.44
CA TRP A 790 11.79 -4.16 -26.50
C TRP A 790 10.37 -3.62 -26.45
N ASN A 791 9.78 -3.64 -25.26
CA ASN A 791 8.50 -3.01 -24.98
C ASN A 791 8.67 -1.90 -23.95
N THR A 792 7.92 -0.81 -24.15
CA THR A 792 7.80 0.29 -23.19
C THR A 792 6.34 0.48 -22.84
N SER A 793 6.02 0.46 -21.56
CA SER A 793 4.70 0.83 -21.04
C SER A 793 4.81 2.10 -20.20
N VAL A 794 3.92 3.05 -20.43
CA VAL A 794 3.84 4.33 -19.73
C VAL A 794 2.46 4.48 -19.14
N THR A 795 2.39 4.87 -17.88
CA THR A 795 1.16 5.23 -17.18
C THR A 795 1.30 6.64 -16.64
N ILE A 796 0.29 7.49 -16.85
CA ILE A 796 0.24 8.86 -16.34
C ILE A 796 -1.15 9.12 -15.80
N SER A 797 -1.23 9.74 -14.63
CA SER A 797 -2.50 10.11 -14.00
C SER A 797 -2.42 11.53 -13.47
N HIS A 798 -3.45 12.32 -13.74
CA HIS A 798 -3.69 13.62 -13.14
C HIS A 798 -5.02 13.59 -12.37
N ASN A 799 -5.05 14.10 -11.14
CA ASN A 799 -6.29 14.19 -10.37
C ASN A 799 -6.35 15.48 -9.55
N THR A 800 -7.33 16.33 -9.85
CA THR A 800 -7.65 17.51 -9.05
C THR A 800 -8.75 17.18 -8.04
N ASN A 801 -8.43 17.31 -6.76
CA ASN A 801 -9.37 17.12 -5.65
C ASN A 801 -9.89 18.47 -5.12
N LYS A 802 -11.18 18.56 -4.78
CA LYS A 802 -11.81 19.79 -4.29
C LYS A 802 -12.94 19.52 -3.28
N VAL A 803 -12.94 20.25 -2.17
CA VAL A 803 -14.10 20.36 -1.27
C VAL A 803 -15.14 21.26 -1.93
N VAL A 804 -16.31 20.72 -2.22
CA VAL A 804 -17.42 21.43 -2.89
C VAL A 804 -18.40 22.01 -1.88
N ALA A 805 -18.69 21.29 -0.79
CA ALA A 805 -19.52 21.77 0.31
C ALA A 805 -19.12 21.11 1.64
N LEU A 806 -19.44 21.76 2.76
CA LEU A 806 -19.29 21.24 4.13
C LEU A 806 -20.66 21.21 4.83
N GLY A 807 -20.70 21.33 6.16
CA GLY A 807 -21.96 21.48 6.92
C GLY A 807 -22.74 22.74 6.52
N PRO A 808 -24.06 22.81 6.79
CA PRO A 808 -24.86 24.01 6.53
C PRO A 808 -24.24 25.26 7.18
N GLY A 809 -24.04 26.33 6.40
CA GLY A 809 -23.41 27.57 6.86
C GLY A 809 -21.89 27.50 7.10
N GLN A 810 -21.25 26.35 6.92
CA GLN A 810 -19.81 26.19 7.09
C GLN A 810 -19.08 26.36 5.75
N THR A 811 -18.13 27.30 5.69
CA THR A 811 -17.24 27.50 4.54
C THR A 811 -15.87 26.88 4.74
N GLN A 812 -15.48 26.61 5.99
CA GLN A 812 -14.23 25.97 6.36
C GLN A 812 -14.31 25.22 7.70
N ILE A 813 -13.45 24.23 7.88
CA ILE A 813 -13.18 23.51 9.13
C ILE A 813 -11.68 23.49 9.35
N LEU A 814 -11.21 24.01 10.47
CA LEU A 814 -9.82 23.86 10.90
C LEU A 814 -9.65 22.45 11.46
N ILE A 815 -8.75 21.67 10.88
CA ILE A 815 -8.44 20.34 11.40
C ILE A 815 -7.61 20.53 12.67
N PRO A 816 -8.03 19.98 13.83
CA PRO A 816 -7.26 20.09 15.06
C PRO A 816 -5.88 19.47 14.88
N SER A 817 -4.92 19.87 15.71
CA SER A 817 -3.64 19.15 15.83
C SER A 817 -3.46 18.66 17.25
N SER A 818 -3.00 17.42 17.42
CA SER A 818 -2.69 16.83 18.72
C SER A 818 -1.32 17.22 19.26
N PHE A 819 -0.50 17.86 18.43
CA PHE A 819 0.90 18.13 18.75
C PHE A 819 1.29 19.59 18.52
N ASP A 820 0.38 20.42 17.98
CA ASP A 820 0.63 21.81 17.60
C ASP A 820 -0.68 22.62 17.48
N ILE A 821 -0.55 23.85 16.99
CA ILE A 821 -1.61 24.62 16.34
C ILE A 821 -2.07 23.84 15.10
N SER A 822 -3.39 23.84 14.82
CA SER A 822 -3.96 23.33 13.57
C SER A 822 -3.10 23.74 12.38
N ASN A 823 -2.75 22.81 11.51
CA ASN A 823 -1.87 23.03 10.34
C ASN A 823 -2.54 22.59 9.03
N PHE A 824 -3.70 21.96 9.10
CA PHE A 824 -4.54 21.60 7.96
C PHE A 824 -5.91 22.25 8.03
N ILE A 825 -6.51 22.48 6.87
CA ILE A 825 -7.85 23.05 6.72
C ILE A 825 -8.66 22.31 5.65
N LEU A 826 -9.95 22.16 5.90
CA LEU A 826 -10.95 21.86 4.87
C LEU A 826 -11.63 23.19 4.52
N ARG A 827 -11.53 23.64 3.26
CA ARG A 827 -12.13 24.89 2.81
C ARG A 827 -12.85 24.69 1.49
N VAL A 828 -14.09 25.16 1.39
CA VAL A 828 -14.84 25.11 0.13
C VAL A 828 -14.03 25.81 -0.96
N GLY A 829 -13.84 25.13 -2.09
CA GLY A 829 -13.03 25.64 -3.18
C GLY A 829 -11.60 25.09 -3.24
N GLN A 830 -11.11 24.47 -2.18
CA GLN A 830 -9.72 24.04 -2.02
C GLN A 830 -9.61 22.51 -1.94
N PRO A 831 -8.42 21.93 -2.20
CA PRO A 831 -8.18 20.50 -2.00
C PRO A 831 -8.44 20.06 -0.55
N VAL A 832 -8.89 18.81 -0.39
CA VAL A 832 -9.03 18.18 0.93
C VAL A 832 -7.67 18.17 1.64
N ASN A 833 -7.67 18.48 2.94
CA ASN A 833 -6.48 18.57 3.80
C ASN A 833 -5.42 19.55 3.29
N SER A 834 -5.84 20.73 2.82
CA SER A 834 -4.92 21.81 2.44
C SER A 834 -4.06 22.26 3.64
N ILE A 835 -2.78 22.54 3.40
CA ILE A 835 -1.82 22.96 4.43
C ILE A 835 -1.99 24.46 4.67
N PHE A 836 -2.33 24.84 5.90
CA PHE A 836 -2.73 26.20 6.28
C PHE A 836 -1.84 26.74 7.40
N VAL A 837 -0.82 27.52 7.06
CA VAL A 837 0.24 27.98 7.99
C VAL A 837 0.74 29.38 7.59
N ILE A 838 1.63 29.97 8.38
CA ILE A 838 2.26 31.27 8.05
C ILE A 838 3.45 31.06 7.12
N ARG A 839 3.62 31.94 6.13
CA ARG A 839 4.75 31.86 5.21
C ARG A 839 5.99 32.51 5.84
N GLN A 840 7.07 31.74 5.93
CA GLN A 840 8.42 32.23 6.26
C GLN A 840 9.16 32.59 4.97
N ASN A 841 9.76 33.77 4.92
CA ASN A 841 10.45 34.30 3.73
C ASN A 841 11.89 34.76 4.03
N GLY A 842 12.63 33.90 4.74
CA GLY A 842 14.04 34.08 5.06
C GLY A 842 14.26 34.43 6.53
N CYS A 843 15.40 35.07 6.81
CA CYS A 843 15.77 35.56 8.14
C CYS A 843 15.71 37.09 8.18
N LEU A 844 15.38 37.66 9.33
CA LEU A 844 15.34 39.10 9.56
C LEU A 844 16.74 39.71 9.44
N THR A 845 16.82 40.77 8.65
CA THR A 845 18.03 41.59 8.50
C THR A 845 17.92 42.86 9.35
N GLN A 846 19.05 43.54 9.58
CA GLN A 846 19.04 44.85 10.24
C GLN A 846 18.20 45.89 9.45
N ALA A 847 18.17 45.78 8.12
CA ALA A 847 17.36 46.63 7.26
C ALA A 847 15.85 46.39 7.50
N ASP A 848 15.43 45.14 7.69
CA ASP A 848 14.03 44.80 7.99
C ASP A 848 13.56 45.45 9.30
N ILE A 849 14.37 45.35 10.36
CA ILE A 849 14.07 45.98 11.65
C ILE A 849 14.01 47.51 11.52
N THR A 850 14.95 48.11 10.80
CA THR A 850 14.98 49.57 10.57
C THR A 850 13.76 50.03 9.79
N ASN A 851 13.32 49.23 8.82
CA ASN A 851 12.12 49.47 8.00
C ASN A 851 10.82 49.09 8.72
N LYS A 852 10.87 48.65 9.99
CA LYS A 852 9.70 48.27 10.79
C LYS A 852 8.82 47.21 10.11
N VAL A 853 9.45 46.19 9.53
CA VAL A 853 8.74 44.99 9.07
C VAL A 853 7.97 44.38 10.24
N ALA A 854 6.78 43.83 9.98
CA ALA A 854 5.97 43.12 10.96
C ALA A 854 6.77 41.98 11.62
N MET A 855 6.68 41.88 12.94
CA MET A 855 7.41 40.89 13.74
C MET A 855 6.48 40.12 14.67
N TYR A 856 6.82 38.86 14.92
CA TYR A 856 6.18 38.01 15.91
C TYR A 856 6.89 38.12 17.26
N GLY A 857 6.43 39.05 18.09
CA GLY A 857 6.92 39.23 19.46
C GLY A 857 8.30 39.89 19.51
N THR A 858 9.29 39.19 20.10
CA THR A 858 10.63 39.74 20.43
C THR A 858 11.70 39.32 19.43
N GLU A 859 11.32 39.14 18.16
CA GLU A 859 12.25 38.83 17.08
C GLU A 859 13.38 39.87 16.97
N THR A 860 14.55 39.40 16.55
CA THR A 860 15.78 40.17 16.39
C THR A 860 16.52 39.72 15.13
N VAL A 861 17.62 40.39 14.76
CA VAL A 861 18.38 40.02 13.56
C VAL A 861 18.77 38.53 13.59
N GLY A 862 18.59 37.85 12.46
CA GLY A 862 18.85 36.41 12.30
C GLY A 862 17.67 35.50 12.66
N ASP A 863 16.63 36.01 13.32
CA ASP A 863 15.39 35.25 13.55
C ASP A 863 14.59 35.06 12.24
N PRO A 864 13.65 34.11 12.18
CA PRO A 864 12.74 33.95 11.06
C PRO A 864 12.03 35.25 10.66
N LYS A 865 11.85 35.47 9.36
CA LYS A 865 11.02 36.55 8.81
C LYS A 865 9.69 35.98 8.33
N TYR A 866 8.58 36.52 8.81
CA TYR A 866 7.23 36.10 8.44
C TYR A 866 6.55 37.12 7.52
N GLN A 867 5.60 36.63 6.73
CA GLN A 867 4.82 37.46 5.83
C GLN A 867 3.51 37.91 6.51
N ASP A 868 3.39 39.22 6.76
CA ASP A 868 2.11 39.87 7.10
C ASP A 868 1.26 39.99 5.83
N ILE A 869 0.13 39.30 5.81
CA ILE A 869 -0.80 39.27 4.68
C ILE A 869 -2.20 39.74 5.06
N SER A 870 -2.56 39.72 6.34
CA SER A 870 -3.90 40.05 6.79
C SER A 870 -3.96 40.21 8.32
N GLY A 871 -4.63 41.26 8.77
CA GLY A 871 -5.07 41.44 10.16
C GLY A 871 -6.58 41.27 10.34
N PRO A 872 -7.15 41.74 11.47
CA PRO A 872 -8.58 41.64 11.79
C PRO A 872 -9.53 42.30 10.77
N LYS A 873 -9.00 43.21 9.93
CA LYS A 873 -9.74 43.90 8.86
C LYS A 873 -9.58 43.26 7.47
N GLY A 874 -8.91 42.12 7.36
CA GLY A 874 -8.68 41.44 6.08
C GLY A 874 -7.60 42.09 5.20
N VAL A 875 -6.76 42.96 5.78
CA VAL A 875 -5.63 43.63 5.13
C VAL A 875 -4.44 43.64 6.10
N PRO A 876 -3.18 43.67 5.62
CA PRO A 876 -2.00 43.72 6.46
C PRO A 876 -2.06 44.85 7.49
N ASP A 877 -1.70 44.58 8.75
CA ASP A 877 -1.80 45.53 9.86
C ASP A 877 -0.50 45.75 10.63
N GLY A 878 0.61 45.16 10.16
CA GLY A 878 1.93 45.27 10.76
C GLY A 878 2.16 44.30 11.92
N VAL A 879 1.24 43.38 12.19
CA VAL A 879 1.33 42.37 13.26
C VAL A 879 1.35 40.98 12.64
N ILE A 880 2.20 40.08 13.15
CA ILE A 880 2.17 38.67 12.77
C ILE A 880 1.29 37.91 13.75
N ASP A 881 0.14 37.40 13.30
CA ASP A 881 -0.78 36.61 14.13
C ASP A 881 -1.51 35.49 13.34
N ALA A 882 -2.57 34.92 13.94
CA ALA A 882 -3.32 33.83 13.33
C ALA A 882 -4.05 34.21 12.03
N ASN A 883 -4.30 35.50 11.78
CA ASN A 883 -4.92 36.02 10.57
C ASN A 883 -3.98 35.93 9.35
N ASP A 884 -2.66 35.87 9.56
CA ASP A 884 -1.65 35.75 8.49
C ASP A 884 -1.48 34.35 7.92
N ARG A 885 -2.20 33.38 8.48
CA ARG A 885 -2.17 32.01 7.96
C ARG A 885 -2.79 31.98 6.56
N GLN A 886 -2.09 31.29 5.66
CA GLN A 886 -2.49 31.10 4.26
C GLN A 886 -2.36 29.64 3.85
N ILE A 887 -3.08 29.27 2.79
CA ILE A 887 -2.89 27.95 2.18
C ILE A 887 -1.60 27.98 1.39
N VAL A 888 -0.66 27.10 1.72
CA VAL A 888 0.69 27.07 1.14
C VAL A 888 0.99 25.82 0.32
N GLY A 889 0.11 24.81 0.38
CA GLY A 889 0.26 23.55 -0.36
C GLY A 889 -0.82 22.53 -0.02
N HIS A 890 -0.74 21.34 -0.61
CA HIS A 890 -1.65 20.21 -0.34
C HIS A 890 -0.93 18.85 -0.43
N PRO A 891 -1.41 17.81 0.28
CA PRO A 891 -0.76 16.50 0.32
C PRO A 891 -0.98 15.63 -0.92
N ASN A 892 -1.94 15.97 -1.77
CA ASN A 892 -2.25 15.20 -2.98
C ASN A 892 -1.28 15.58 -4.12
N PRO A 893 -0.59 14.64 -4.77
CA PRO A 893 0.22 14.95 -5.94
C PRO A 893 -0.67 15.31 -7.13
N ASP A 894 -0.22 16.25 -7.96
CA ASP A 894 -0.92 16.66 -9.18
C ASP A 894 -0.78 15.59 -10.26
N TYR A 895 0.42 15.00 -10.40
CA TYR A 895 0.72 13.95 -11.36
C TYR A 895 1.39 12.76 -10.70
N THR A 896 0.95 11.56 -11.08
CA THR A 896 1.66 10.31 -10.81
C THR A 896 1.91 9.59 -12.12
N TRP A 897 3.08 8.97 -12.25
CA TRP A 897 3.46 8.32 -13.49
C TRP A 897 4.41 7.14 -13.27
N GLY A 898 4.35 6.18 -14.20
CA GLY A 898 5.18 4.99 -14.22
C GLY A 898 5.65 4.69 -15.63
N ILE A 899 6.89 4.21 -15.75
CA ILE A 899 7.48 3.77 -17.02
C ILE A 899 8.13 2.41 -16.79
N THR A 900 7.65 1.39 -17.50
CA THR A 900 8.22 0.05 -17.49
C THR A 900 8.88 -0.21 -18.84
N ASN A 901 10.15 -0.59 -18.84
CA ASN A 901 10.85 -1.09 -20.03
C ASN A 901 11.15 -2.58 -19.86
N THR A 902 10.84 -3.37 -20.87
CA THR A 902 11.17 -4.80 -20.91
C THR A 902 11.96 -5.12 -22.17
N PHE A 903 13.04 -5.87 -22.02
CA PHE A 903 13.93 -6.29 -23.09
C PHE A 903 14.08 -7.81 -23.06
N LYS A 904 14.07 -8.47 -24.22
CA LYS A 904 14.33 -9.92 -24.33
C LYS A 904 15.26 -10.20 -25.51
N TYR A 905 16.28 -11.03 -25.28
CA TYR A 905 17.26 -11.42 -26.29
C TYR A 905 17.93 -12.75 -25.98
N LYS A 906 17.78 -13.76 -26.86
CA LYS A 906 18.50 -15.05 -26.78
C LYS A 906 18.54 -15.68 -25.37
N GLY A 907 17.40 -15.70 -24.68
CA GLY A 907 17.29 -16.27 -23.33
C GLY A 907 17.57 -15.28 -22.19
N PHE A 908 18.15 -14.11 -22.46
CA PHE A 908 18.20 -13.00 -21.51
C PHE A 908 16.89 -12.22 -21.50
N ASP A 909 16.50 -11.77 -20.32
CA ASP A 909 15.44 -10.81 -20.10
C ASP A 909 15.90 -9.70 -19.14
N LEU A 910 15.43 -8.47 -19.36
CA LEU A 910 15.68 -7.31 -18.50
C LEU A 910 14.38 -6.52 -18.34
N SER A 911 13.98 -6.23 -17.11
CA SER A 911 12.87 -5.35 -16.76
C SER A 911 13.36 -4.18 -15.92
N ILE A 912 12.89 -2.97 -16.23
CA ILE A 912 13.18 -1.75 -15.46
C ILE A 912 11.87 -1.00 -15.22
N LEU A 913 11.52 -0.78 -13.95
CA LEU A 913 10.38 0.04 -13.55
C LEU A 913 10.83 1.36 -12.92
N ILE A 914 10.39 2.46 -13.51
CA ILE A 914 10.59 3.82 -13.01
C ILE A 914 9.24 4.37 -12.59
N GLN A 915 9.17 5.00 -11.41
CA GLN A 915 7.98 5.68 -10.92
C GLN A 915 8.33 7.09 -10.47
N GLY A 916 7.43 8.05 -10.66
CA GLY A 916 7.53 9.36 -10.04
C GLY A 916 6.18 9.97 -9.67
N GLN A 917 6.25 11.04 -8.88
CA GLN A 917 5.13 11.92 -8.58
C GLN A 917 5.58 13.38 -8.50
N ASN A 918 4.67 14.30 -8.82
CA ASN A 918 4.93 15.73 -8.86
C ASN A 918 3.72 16.55 -8.37
N GLY A 919 3.96 17.69 -7.71
CA GLY A 919 2.95 18.71 -7.38
C GLY A 919 2.38 18.67 -5.95
N GLY A 920 2.71 17.64 -5.16
CA GLY A 920 2.28 17.54 -3.77
C GLY A 920 3.25 18.15 -2.76
N SER A 921 2.79 18.31 -1.53
CA SER A 921 3.54 18.88 -0.40
C SER A 921 3.43 18.00 0.85
N ILE A 922 4.51 17.93 1.63
CA ILE A 922 4.58 17.23 2.91
C ILE A 922 4.73 18.29 3.99
N TYR A 923 3.83 18.28 4.98
CA TYR A 923 4.02 19.05 6.20
C TYR A 923 4.52 18.11 7.31
N SER A 924 5.82 18.18 7.61
CA SER A 924 6.48 17.20 8.49
C SER A 924 6.55 17.68 9.93
N LEU A 925 5.86 16.98 10.84
CA LEU A 925 6.03 17.23 12.27
C LEU A 925 7.33 16.65 12.82
N LEU A 926 7.98 15.73 12.09
CA LEU A 926 9.36 15.33 12.39
C LEU A 926 10.31 16.50 12.22
N GLY A 927 10.27 17.20 11.08
CA GLY A 927 11.08 18.40 10.86
C GLY A 927 10.89 19.40 12.00
N ARG A 928 9.64 19.72 12.32
CA ARG A 928 9.29 20.55 13.47
C ARG A 928 9.87 20.06 14.81
N ALA A 929 9.77 18.77 15.09
CA ALA A 929 10.25 18.21 16.36
C ALA A 929 11.77 18.37 16.52
N LEU A 930 12.51 18.39 15.40
CA LEU A 930 13.95 18.53 15.37
C LEU A 930 14.42 20.00 15.25
N THR A 931 13.61 20.88 14.64
CA THR A 931 14.09 22.18 14.13
C THR A 931 13.24 23.39 14.52
N ARG A 932 12.26 23.26 15.41
CA ARG A 932 11.43 24.43 15.77
C ARG A 932 12.25 25.58 16.39
N THR A 933 11.82 26.81 16.13
CA THR A 933 12.36 28.01 16.77
C THR A 933 12.32 27.89 18.29
N GLY A 934 13.41 28.28 18.96
CA GLY A 934 13.56 28.16 20.40
C GLY A 934 13.77 26.73 20.91
N GLN A 935 14.06 25.76 20.04
CA GLN A 935 14.45 24.40 20.46
C GLN A 935 15.70 24.46 21.34
N GLY A 936 15.69 23.72 22.46
CA GLY A 936 16.82 23.62 23.38
C GLY A 936 18.08 23.00 22.75
N PHE A 937 19.18 23.08 23.49
CA PHE A 937 20.49 22.56 23.06
C PHE A 937 20.63 21.04 23.18
N THR A 938 19.80 20.39 24.01
CA THR A 938 19.95 18.97 24.37
C THR A 938 19.69 18.00 23.22
N ASP A 939 18.84 18.38 22.27
CA ASP A 939 18.47 17.54 21.13
C ASP A 939 19.41 17.76 19.95
N ASN A 940 19.55 16.74 19.12
CA ASN A 940 20.24 16.83 17.85
C ASN A 940 19.36 17.51 16.78
N ALA A 941 20.00 18.03 15.73
CA ALA A 941 19.36 18.68 14.61
C ALA A 941 19.89 18.14 13.27
N PRO A 942 19.17 18.33 12.17
CA PRO A 942 19.65 17.97 10.83
C PRO A 942 20.90 18.76 10.43
N SER A 943 21.77 18.17 9.62
CA SER A 943 23.07 18.77 9.25
C SER A 943 22.97 20.08 8.47
N PHE A 944 21.82 20.39 7.86
CA PHE A 944 21.61 21.68 7.19
C PHE A 944 21.62 22.88 8.17
N TYR A 945 21.57 22.64 9.49
CA TYR A 945 21.80 23.66 10.51
C TYR A 945 23.24 24.16 10.60
N LEU A 946 24.19 23.50 9.92
CA LEU A 946 25.55 24.03 9.77
C LEU A 946 25.59 25.31 8.92
N ASP A 947 24.57 25.54 8.08
CA ASP A 947 24.43 26.71 7.21
C ASP A 947 23.39 27.73 7.73
N ARG A 948 23.29 27.80 9.07
CA ARG A 948 22.41 28.75 9.76
C ARG A 948 22.99 30.15 9.78
N TRP A 949 22.13 31.13 10.06
CA TRP A 949 22.58 32.45 10.44
C TRP A 949 23.33 32.40 11.78
N GLU A 950 24.58 32.86 11.79
CA GLU A 950 25.39 32.99 13.02
C GLU A 950 25.64 34.46 13.37
N SER A 951 25.90 35.30 12.36
CA SER A 951 26.11 36.74 12.52
C SER A 951 25.92 37.49 11.21
N ALA A 952 25.96 38.83 11.24
CA ALA A 952 25.92 39.64 10.02
C ALA A 952 27.05 39.31 9.02
N ASN A 953 28.21 38.86 9.51
CA ASN A 953 29.35 38.47 8.68
C ASN A 953 29.29 37.00 8.25
N GLN A 954 28.43 36.20 8.87
CA GLN A 954 28.18 34.79 8.57
C GLN A 954 26.67 34.52 8.55
N PRO A 955 25.95 35.05 7.55
CA PRO A 955 24.49 34.97 7.49
C PRO A 955 23.96 33.60 7.04
N GLY A 956 24.84 32.66 6.67
CA GLY A 956 24.50 31.39 6.03
C GLY A 956 23.82 31.59 4.66
N ALA A 957 23.13 30.56 4.16
CA ALA A 957 22.32 30.65 2.95
C ALA A 957 20.97 31.39 3.14
N GLY A 958 20.73 32.02 4.30
CA GLY A 958 19.51 32.77 4.61
C GLY A 958 18.24 31.92 4.76
N ARG A 959 18.37 30.59 4.67
CA ARG A 959 17.27 29.62 4.83
C ARG A 959 17.04 29.22 6.27
N VAL A 960 18.12 29.00 7.04
CA VAL A 960 18.05 28.53 8.43
C VAL A 960 18.36 29.68 9.35
N SER A 961 17.41 30.03 10.21
CA SER A 961 17.57 31.09 11.19
C SER A 961 18.53 30.69 12.31
N LYS A 962 18.95 31.67 13.12
CA LYS A 962 19.83 31.42 14.27
C LYS A 962 19.22 30.41 15.24
N VAL A 963 20.06 29.72 16.01
CA VAL A 963 19.57 28.68 16.93
C VAL A 963 19.05 29.20 18.26
N TYR A 964 19.55 30.33 18.74
CA TYR A 964 19.06 30.95 19.97
C TYR A 964 18.04 32.05 19.67
N SER A 965 16.78 31.80 20.02
CA SER A 965 15.66 32.73 19.86
C SER A 965 14.84 32.81 21.15
N THR A 966 14.25 33.97 21.42
CA THR A 966 13.51 34.28 22.66
C THR A 966 12.00 34.36 22.50
N PHE A 967 11.48 34.11 21.30
CA PHE A 967 10.06 34.22 20.98
C PHE A 967 9.42 32.84 20.75
N GLY A 968 8.07 32.80 20.79
CA GLY A 968 7.29 31.58 20.88
C GLY A 968 7.15 30.78 19.58
N ARG A 969 6.44 29.66 19.68
CA ARG A 969 6.16 28.74 18.57
C ARG A 969 5.06 29.28 17.66
N ILE A 970 5.33 29.30 16.36
CA ILE A 970 4.36 29.62 15.31
C ILE A 970 4.39 28.54 14.23
N VAL A 971 3.24 28.23 13.64
CA VAL A 971 3.11 27.22 12.58
C VAL A 971 3.46 27.85 11.23
N ASN A 972 4.51 27.37 10.57
CA ASN A 972 5.06 28.05 9.39
C ASN A 972 5.57 27.10 8.29
N THR A 973 6.03 27.66 7.18
CA THR A 973 6.52 26.90 6.00
C THR A 973 7.91 26.26 6.15
N ASP A 974 8.62 26.41 7.29
CA ASP A 974 9.95 25.81 7.48
C ASP A 974 9.90 24.27 7.47
N TRP A 975 8.74 23.69 7.82
CA TRP A 975 8.51 22.25 7.78
C TRP A 975 7.63 21.80 6.62
N LEU A 976 7.50 22.66 5.59
CA LEU A 976 6.86 22.33 4.32
C LEU A 976 7.90 21.84 3.32
N TYR A 977 7.73 20.63 2.82
CA TYR A 977 8.61 19.99 1.87
C TYR A 977 7.85 19.62 0.60
N SER A 978 8.55 19.46 -0.52
CA SER A 978 7.95 18.89 -1.73
C SER A 978 7.79 17.37 -1.57
N SER A 979 6.65 16.83 -2.02
CA SER A 979 6.47 15.37 -2.12
C SER A 979 7.05 14.77 -3.40
N ASN A 980 7.68 15.59 -4.26
CA ASN A 980 8.19 15.16 -5.54
C ASN A 980 9.27 14.09 -5.37
N TYR A 981 9.21 13.04 -6.19
CA TYR A 981 10.28 12.06 -6.29
C TYR A 981 10.28 11.37 -7.64
N VAL A 982 11.44 10.79 -7.97
CA VAL A 982 11.62 9.78 -9.01
C VAL A 982 12.38 8.61 -8.41
N ARG A 983 11.92 7.38 -8.65
CA ARG A 983 12.53 6.17 -8.10
C ARG A 983 12.51 5.05 -9.13
N ILE A 984 13.62 4.36 -9.27
CA ILE A 984 13.68 3.08 -9.97
C ILE A 984 13.25 2.03 -8.96
N ARG A 985 12.04 1.52 -9.12
CA ARG A 985 11.42 0.56 -8.19
C ARG A 985 12.08 -0.80 -8.29
N ASP A 986 12.35 -1.26 -9.51
CA ASP A 986 13.03 -2.51 -9.77
C ASP A 986 13.88 -2.45 -11.04
N ILE A 987 14.98 -3.19 -11.00
CA ILE A 987 15.76 -3.62 -12.15
C ILE A 987 15.93 -5.12 -12.00
N THR A 988 15.35 -5.91 -12.90
CA THR A 988 15.49 -7.38 -12.89
C THR A 988 16.16 -7.85 -14.17
N ILE A 989 17.27 -8.58 -14.04
CA ILE A 989 17.92 -9.26 -15.15
C ILE A 989 17.80 -10.77 -14.95
N GLY A 990 17.32 -11.48 -15.96
CA GLY A 990 17.11 -12.92 -15.95
C GLY A 990 17.80 -13.63 -17.11
N TYR A 991 18.09 -14.91 -16.93
CA TYR A 991 18.53 -15.81 -17.98
C TYR A 991 17.82 -17.17 -17.91
N ASN A 992 17.25 -17.58 -19.03
CA ASN A 992 16.60 -18.87 -19.18
C ASN A 992 17.63 -19.97 -19.54
N LEU A 993 17.78 -20.93 -18.64
CA LEU A 993 18.72 -22.05 -18.72
C LEU A 993 18.20 -23.22 -19.58
N GLY A 994 17.02 -23.10 -20.19
CA GLY A 994 16.35 -24.18 -20.94
C GLY A 994 17.13 -24.74 -22.14
N SER A 995 18.16 -24.05 -22.64
CA SER A 995 19.08 -24.57 -23.66
C SER A 995 20.27 -25.35 -23.08
N LEU A 996 20.52 -25.26 -21.78
CA LEU A 996 21.70 -25.81 -21.10
C LEU A 996 21.39 -27.09 -20.29
N ILE A 997 20.13 -27.32 -19.91
CA ILE A 997 19.71 -28.42 -19.03
C ILE A 997 19.02 -29.52 -19.85
N LYS A 998 19.41 -30.79 -19.63
CA LYS A 998 18.85 -31.96 -20.34
C LYS A 998 17.37 -32.19 -19.97
N LYS A 999 16.56 -32.46 -21.01
CA LYS A 999 15.09 -32.33 -21.06
C LYS A 999 14.24 -33.44 -20.40
N ASN A 1000 14.82 -34.40 -19.69
CA ASN A 1000 14.05 -35.57 -19.23
C ASN A 1000 13.33 -35.36 -17.89
N ILE A 1001 13.80 -34.43 -17.05
CA ILE A 1001 13.27 -34.17 -15.70
C ILE A 1001 12.96 -32.68 -15.49
N ILE A 1002 13.74 -31.78 -16.07
CA ILE A 1002 13.56 -30.33 -15.93
C ILE A 1002 13.01 -29.80 -17.26
N GLN A 1003 11.79 -29.26 -17.23
CA GLN A 1003 11.13 -28.63 -18.37
C GLN A 1003 11.64 -27.21 -18.61
N GLY A 1004 12.10 -26.52 -17.56
CA GLY A 1004 12.70 -25.19 -17.67
C GLY A 1004 13.33 -24.73 -16.36
N ALA A 1005 14.35 -23.89 -16.46
CA ALA A 1005 14.91 -23.19 -15.30
C ALA A 1005 15.31 -21.76 -15.69
N ARG A 1006 15.13 -20.81 -14.78
CA ARG A 1006 15.52 -19.40 -14.94
C ARG A 1006 16.24 -18.95 -13.69
N ILE A 1007 17.40 -18.32 -13.86
CA ILE A 1007 18.10 -17.59 -12.80
C ILE A 1007 17.92 -16.09 -13.04
N TYR A 1008 17.78 -15.31 -11.97
CA TYR A 1008 17.64 -13.86 -12.08
C TYR A 1008 18.27 -13.12 -10.89
N VAL A 1009 18.59 -11.85 -11.13
CA VAL A 1009 19.02 -10.89 -10.11
C VAL A 1009 18.10 -9.67 -10.18
N THR A 1010 17.59 -9.25 -9.04
CA THR A 1010 16.72 -8.07 -8.91
C THR A 1010 17.33 -7.08 -7.94
N ALA A 1011 17.41 -5.81 -8.34
CA ALA A 1011 17.75 -4.68 -7.50
C ALA A 1011 16.50 -3.80 -7.31
N GLU A 1012 16.02 -3.67 -6.07
CA GLU A 1012 14.83 -2.91 -5.72
C GLU A 1012 15.16 -1.61 -4.98
N ASN A 1013 14.49 -0.51 -5.36
CA ASN A 1013 14.63 0.83 -4.76
C ASN A 1013 16.08 1.34 -4.63
N PHE A 1014 17.01 0.84 -5.44
CA PHE A 1014 18.44 1.19 -5.36
C PHE A 1014 18.73 2.61 -5.82
N PHE A 1015 17.97 3.11 -6.79
CA PHE A 1015 18.20 4.39 -7.43
C PHE A 1015 16.95 5.27 -7.34
N GLY A 1016 17.16 6.55 -7.09
CA GLY A 1016 16.09 7.53 -7.03
C GLY A 1016 16.53 8.81 -6.37
N ARG A 1017 15.64 9.80 -6.40
CA ARG A 1017 15.81 11.08 -5.74
C ARG A 1017 14.45 11.59 -5.30
N ASP A 1018 14.39 12.09 -4.08
CA ASP A 1018 13.26 12.85 -3.55
C ASP A 1018 13.73 14.24 -3.09
N TYR A 1019 12.76 15.10 -2.79
CA TYR A 1019 12.99 16.45 -2.28
C TYR A 1019 12.59 16.60 -0.80
N TYR A 1020 12.47 15.48 -0.08
CA TYR A 1020 12.09 15.45 1.32
C TYR A 1020 13.31 15.28 2.22
N TYR A 1021 14.10 16.34 2.41
CA TYR A 1021 15.34 16.30 3.20
C TYR A 1021 15.12 16.37 4.72
N GLY A 1022 13.89 16.64 5.18
CA GLY A 1022 13.53 16.69 6.61
C GLY A 1022 13.16 15.35 7.25
N GLY A 1023 13.10 14.28 6.45
CA GLY A 1023 12.75 12.93 6.92
C GLY A 1023 13.26 11.86 5.96
N ALA A 1024 12.81 10.61 6.11
CA ALA A 1024 13.41 9.47 5.41
C ALA A 1024 12.57 8.90 4.26
N ASN A 1025 11.25 9.09 4.25
CA ASN A 1025 10.36 8.58 3.21
C ASN A 1025 9.27 9.63 2.88
N PRO A 1026 9.17 10.11 1.62
CA PRO A 1026 8.19 11.13 1.23
C PRO A 1026 6.73 10.65 1.28
N ASP A 1027 6.49 9.34 1.28
CA ASP A 1027 5.14 8.77 1.39
C ASP A 1027 4.78 8.38 2.84
N ALA A 1028 5.65 8.69 3.82
CA ALA A 1028 5.48 8.24 5.20
C ALA A 1028 4.21 8.78 5.85
N THR A 1029 3.43 7.86 6.42
CA THR A 1029 2.30 8.19 7.31
C THR A 1029 2.34 7.22 8.48
N ASN A 1030 2.78 7.69 9.65
CA ASN A 1030 3.02 6.86 10.84
C ASN A 1030 2.37 7.44 12.09
N THR A 1031 1.82 8.65 12.02
CA THR A 1031 1.22 9.34 13.16
C THR A 1031 -0.03 10.09 12.70
N ASP A 1032 -1.10 10.01 13.49
CA ASP A 1032 -2.26 10.89 13.31
C ASP A 1032 -1.95 12.27 13.89
N LEU A 1033 -1.67 13.24 13.02
CA LEU A 1033 -1.28 14.58 13.41
C LEU A 1033 -2.43 15.37 14.03
N SER A 1034 -3.69 14.97 13.78
CA SER A 1034 -4.86 15.61 14.39
C SER A 1034 -5.19 15.03 15.76
N GLY A 1035 -4.97 13.72 15.94
CA GLY A 1035 -5.47 12.89 17.04
C GLY A 1035 -6.97 13.06 17.28
N ASN A 1036 -7.69 13.40 16.21
CA ASN A 1036 -9.13 13.50 16.19
C ASN A 1036 -9.68 12.48 15.20
N ALA A 1037 -10.37 11.48 15.72
CA ALA A 1037 -10.93 10.39 14.93
C ALA A 1037 -11.94 10.85 13.86
N ASN A 1038 -12.48 12.07 13.95
CA ASN A 1038 -13.42 12.63 12.98
C ASN A 1038 -12.74 13.33 11.80
N TYR A 1039 -11.50 13.79 11.99
CA TYR A 1039 -10.73 14.56 11.01
C TYR A 1039 -9.28 14.08 11.03
N LEU A 1040 -9.04 12.86 10.53
CA LEU A 1040 -7.70 12.26 10.52
C LEU A 1040 -6.74 13.09 9.65
N ALA A 1041 -5.56 13.37 10.20
CA ALA A 1041 -4.48 14.03 9.47
C ALA A 1041 -3.24 13.14 9.47
N PRO A 1042 -3.14 12.16 8.57
CA PRO A 1042 -1.97 11.29 8.51
C PRO A 1042 -0.74 12.09 8.10
N GLY A 1043 0.37 11.88 8.79
CA GLY A 1043 1.62 12.52 8.43
C GLY A 1043 2.85 11.84 9.02
N ASP A 1044 4.00 12.43 8.71
CA ASP A 1044 5.29 11.95 9.16
C ASP A 1044 5.69 12.58 10.50
N TYR A 1045 5.90 11.73 11.49
CA TYR A 1045 6.52 12.06 12.77
C TYR A 1045 7.51 10.97 13.18
N GLY A 1046 8.38 10.54 12.25
CA GLY A 1046 9.42 9.53 12.52
C GLY A 1046 9.22 8.24 11.73
N GLY A 1047 8.95 8.35 10.43
CA GLY A 1047 8.81 7.22 9.51
C GLY A 1047 10.15 6.73 8.99
N LEU A 1048 10.28 5.42 8.86
CA LEU A 1048 11.48 4.76 8.35
C LEU A 1048 11.68 5.03 6.85
N PRO A 1049 12.93 4.98 6.38
CA PRO A 1049 13.20 4.92 4.95
C PRO A 1049 12.63 3.63 4.35
N LEU A 1050 12.45 3.60 3.03
CA LEU A 1050 12.18 2.34 2.34
C LEU A 1050 13.41 1.43 2.36
N ALA A 1051 13.19 0.12 2.21
CA ALA A 1051 14.28 -0.82 2.00
C ALA A 1051 14.76 -0.77 0.54
N LYS A 1052 16.08 -0.80 0.34
CA LYS A 1052 16.71 -1.21 -0.92
C LYS A 1052 17.14 -2.68 -0.80
N SER A 1053 16.85 -3.48 -1.81
CA SER A 1053 17.00 -4.94 -1.73
C SER A 1053 17.70 -5.50 -2.95
N LEU A 1054 18.69 -6.38 -2.74
CA LEU A 1054 19.36 -7.12 -3.82
C LEU A 1054 19.02 -8.60 -3.66
N ILE A 1055 18.39 -9.18 -4.67
CA ILE A 1055 17.81 -10.52 -4.62
C ILE A 1055 18.38 -11.35 -5.76
N VAL A 1056 18.74 -12.60 -5.47
CA VAL A 1056 19.10 -13.63 -6.44
C VAL A 1056 18.06 -14.74 -6.36
N GLY A 1057 17.43 -15.06 -7.47
CA GLY A 1057 16.36 -16.05 -7.52
C GLY A 1057 16.53 -17.10 -8.60
N LEU A 1058 15.84 -18.21 -8.39
CA LEU A 1058 15.86 -19.40 -9.24
C LEU A 1058 14.44 -19.96 -9.32
N ASN A 1059 13.94 -20.10 -10.54
CA ASN A 1059 12.66 -20.73 -10.84
C ASN A 1059 12.93 -22.02 -11.63
N ILE A 1060 12.42 -23.16 -11.17
CA ILE A 1060 12.58 -24.47 -11.83
C ILE A 1060 11.21 -25.07 -12.07
N THR A 1061 10.98 -25.57 -13.28
CA THR A 1061 9.79 -26.33 -13.67
C THR A 1061 10.18 -27.77 -14.01
N PHE A 1062 9.43 -28.73 -13.46
CA PHE A 1062 9.56 -30.17 -13.67
C PHE A 1062 8.41 -30.74 -14.51
#